data_AF-G0V0X0-F1
#
_entry.id   AF-G0V0X0-F1
#
_cell.length_a   1.000
_cell.length_b   1.000
_cell.length_c   1.000
_cell.angle_alpha   90.00
_cell.angle_beta   90.00
_cell.angle_gamma   90.00
#
_symmetry.space_group_name_H-M   'P 1'
#
loop_
_entity.id
_entity.type
_entity.pdbx_description
1 polymer ?
#
loop_
_entity_poly.entity_id
_entity_poly.type
_entity_poly.pdbx_seq_one_letter_code
_entity_poly.pdbx_strand_id
1 'polypeptide(L)'
;MLHLFLRIRRDFSGRLFLATISLRAMSTTTEWDGTSRLCKIVSQRLGIPEESASYVLQQSKRGSTVPFLARYRRDETGGLDETMIRQLLDMTEELREVERRRAFMLKNLRERGLLTPQLQEAFERLVHLNQLEDAWEPFKEKKTSLAHRGREAGLEPLAKSLLYTEEHLHNLQESLGCVADGERLFQAIVVEEVMRCDEIRHIMLAECRRSSCVSSTLITTPRKRSAKEMDKDSLENIKKQFAVYDNKRWPVQHIVGHRVLALQRGEKKGVLQVKLIEHHRSRNVFFNWACSKFAGTRRSESLQASSLLQKYLLAAYEQLVKCTHATIRRDLKKSAEKESIAVFGHSLRHILLQRPMRDARILAMDPGFTKGVKCVALDENGVVLTRFHCDLKNEEAMKDYITSCVKKMALNKIVIGNGTASRQVADITANVIEERKLSVEYAIVSEAGASVYSVSDVAKEEFPNLDPIYRGAVSIGRRVIDPLSELVKIPVRSMGIGMYQHDISEAELTRALNRVVESCVTCVGVNAAVANRYVMEKIPGVTKRMVDQIVLARRTKKLLSREDLRRIPGMTEAVYKQIAGFFRFPNSPNPLDNSNIHPESYPIVEKLMGALNEEQRVRVGRTLQGMGEAELKELADRVGCGRATLELLAVELASPALDPRSELPYAGLFRRASKKADVKAGDKLSGVVQSVTTFGAFVDVGLHDDILVRNIDIDAVHVGSVLNDILVSGVDELGRIQAKHNGGAKHNGGSQSRGLTIESEEILTSPTELGGTQMLSSSLAEVREERQRLFQPTPPQGEGDQLGHSRSTAHTSGKEVKSQRKREREGRRVKEAAAVVIEITEGGRDTICPRKRHRRDADKVTEETRPATAVPKGSTTDSNAVTDACAGDFPGSRGGTKEDEMQHAVRSALNGGRRSPRGSESGNKTEESLKEPRTKPEASAKVFVF
;
A
#
# COMPACT_ATOMS: atom_id res chain seq x y z
N MET A 1 -20.96 80.41 -11.68
CA MET A 1 -20.31 79.19 -12.23
C MET A 1 -18.79 79.11 -11.98
N LEU A 2 -18.00 80.18 -12.08
CA LEU A 2 -16.53 80.09 -11.98
C LEU A 2 -15.99 79.35 -10.74
N HIS A 3 -16.66 79.49 -9.59
CA HIS A 3 -16.29 78.83 -8.32
C HIS A 3 -16.50 77.30 -8.30
N LEU A 4 -17.23 76.73 -9.27
CA LEU A 4 -17.43 75.28 -9.43
C LEU A 4 -16.25 74.65 -10.20
N PHE A 5 -15.71 75.38 -11.19
CA PHE A 5 -14.60 74.94 -12.04
C PHE A 5 -13.29 74.77 -11.23
N LEU A 6 -13.07 75.62 -10.23
CA LEU A 6 -11.91 75.55 -9.33
C LEU A 6 -11.96 74.40 -8.32
N ARG A 7 -13.13 73.78 -8.07
CA ARG A 7 -13.23 72.62 -7.16
C ARG A 7 -12.85 71.32 -7.88
N ILE A 8 -13.32 71.15 -9.11
CA ILE A 8 -13.01 69.98 -9.96
C ILE A 8 -11.50 69.88 -10.27
N ARG A 9 -10.81 71.02 -10.43
CA ARG A 9 -9.37 71.03 -10.78
C ARG A 9 -8.42 70.66 -9.62
N ARG A 10 -8.90 70.48 -8.38
CA ARG A 10 -8.04 70.17 -7.22
C ARG A 10 -7.95 68.67 -6.89
N ASP A 11 -8.99 67.89 -7.17
CA ASP A 11 -8.99 66.43 -6.91
C ASP A 11 -8.20 65.62 -7.95
N PHE A 12 -8.02 66.14 -9.16
CA PHE A 12 -7.31 65.42 -10.23
C PHE A 12 -5.79 65.37 -10.06
N SER A 13 -5.17 66.36 -9.40
CA SER A 13 -3.73 66.38 -9.16
C SER A 13 -3.27 65.47 -8.01
N GLY A 14 -4.17 65.11 -7.09
CA GLY A 14 -3.84 64.21 -5.97
C GLY A 14 -3.72 62.73 -6.37
N ARG A 15 -4.34 62.31 -7.48
CA ARG A 15 -4.41 60.89 -7.87
C ARG A 15 -3.33 60.43 -8.84
N LEU A 16 -2.61 61.36 -9.50
CA LEU A 16 -1.60 61.00 -10.51
C LEU A 16 -0.18 60.78 -9.93
N PHE A 17 0.11 61.26 -8.72
CA PHE A 17 1.45 61.14 -8.10
C PHE A 17 1.64 59.89 -7.21
N LEU A 18 0.55 59.20 -6.84
CA LEU A 18 0.62 57.89 -6.17
C LEU A 18 0.73 56.72 -7.16
N ALA A 19 0.32 56.93 -8.42
CA ALA A 19 0.36 55.91 -9.47
C ALA A 19 1.79 55.52 -9.91
N THR A 20 2.80 56.37 -9.68
CA THR A 20 4.18 56.17 -10.15
C THR A 20 5.18 55.75 -9.06
N ILE A 21 4.78 55.78 -7.78
CA ILE A 21 5.62 55.30 -6.66
C ILE A 21 5.19 53.89 -6.19
N SER A 22 3.93 53.49 -6.42
CA SER A 22 3.47 52.12 -6.17
C SER A 22 3.90 51.08 -7.22
N LEU A 23 4.79 51.45 -8.16
CA LEU A 23 5.34 50.58 -9.22
C LEU A 23 6.82 50.21 -9.01
N ARG A 24 7.43 50.61 -7.89
CA ARG A 24 8.82 50.23 -7.50
C ARG A 24 8.93 49.51 -6.15
N ALA A 25 7.81 49.27 -5.48
CA ALA A 25 7.72 48.49 -4.24
C ALA A 25 7.10 47.09 -4.44
N MET A 26 6.80 46.69 -5.68
CA MET A 26 6.38 45.32 -6.03
C MET A 26 7.55 44.43 -6.47
N SER A 27 8.73 44.63 -5.89
CA SER A 27 9.76 43.59 -5.82
C SER A 27 9.42 42.55 -4.74
N THR A 28 8.16 42.13 -4.67
CA THR A 28 7.79 40.87 -4.03
C THR A 28 8.54 39.78 -4.78
N THR A 29 9.45 39.09 -4.09
CA THR A 29 10.20 37.97 -4.65
C THR A 29 9.23 36.98 -5.28
N THR A 30 9.30 36.82 -6.60
CA THR A 30 8.37 36.01 -7.37
C THR A 30 8.53 34.53 -7.01
N GLU A 31 7.62 33.99 -6.20
CA GLU A 31 7.38 32.55 -6.03
C GLU A 31 6.74 31.94 -7.30
N TRP A 32 7.24 32.33 -8.46
CA TRP A 32 6.60 32.17 -9.77
C TRP A 32 7.52 31.45 -10.74
N ASP A 33 7.73 30.15 -10.47
CA ASP A 33 8.19 29.19 -11.50
C ASP A 33 7.80 27.75 -11.11
N GLY A 34 8.27 27.28 -9.95
CA GLY A 34 8.23 25.87 -9.56
C GLY A 34 6.85 25.18 -9.68
N THR A 35 5.75 25.81 -9.24
CA THR A 35 4.43 25.14 -9.35
C THR A 35 3.93 25.03 -10.80
N SER A 36 4.14 26.01 -11.69
CA SER A 36 3.75 25.86 -13.12
C SER A 36 4.63 24.84 -13.83
N ARG A 37 5.95 24.84 -13.56
CA ARG A 37 6.86 23.84 -14.11
C ARG A 37 6.46 22.41 -13.70
N LEU A 38 6.07 22.21 -12.44
CA LEU A 38 5.51 20.94 -11.97
C LEU A 38 4.20 20.58 -12.70
N CYS A 39 3.24 21.50 -12.80
CA CYS A 39 1.98 21.26 -13.50
C CYS A 39 2.18 20.80 -14.96
N LYS A 40 3.12 21.41 -15.69
CA LYS A 40 3.47 21.05 -17.08
C LYS A 40 4.03 19.64 -17.20
N ILE A 41 5.00 19.28 -16.36
CA ILE A 41 5.61 17.94 -16.35
C ILE A 41 4.57 16.87 -15.95
N VAL A 42 3.70 17.19 -14.99
CA VAL A 42 2.63 16.30 -14.53
C VAL A 42 1.56 16.09 -15.61
N SER A 43 1.12 17.19 -16.26
CA SER A 43 0.18 17.19 -17.39
C SER A 43 0.67 16.32 -18.54
N GLN A 44 1.90 16.55 -19.01
CA GLN A 44 2.51 15.82 -20.13
C GLN A 44 2.68 14.33 -19.83
N ARG A 45 3.02 13.95 -18.59
CA ARG A 45 3.25 12.53 -18.21
C ARG A 45 1.97 11.73 -17.97
N LEU A 46 0.87 12.35 -17.56
CA LEU A 46 -0.41 11.67 -17.31
C LEU A 46 -1.44 11.85 -18.45
N GLY A 47 -1.15 12.70 -19.43
CA GLY A 47 -2.10 13.03 -20.51
C GLY A 47 -3.31 13.84 -20.04
N ILE A 48 -3.15 14.63 -18.98
CA ILE A 48 -4.22 15.44 -18.35
C ILE A 48 -4.03 16.94 -18.63
N PRO A 49 -5.09 17.77 -18.64
CA PRO A 49 -4.95 19.22 -18.83
C PRO A 49 -4.08 19.90 -17.75
N GLU A 50 -3.29 20.92 -18.11
CA GLU A 50 -2.50 21.69 -17.14
C GLU A 50 -3.42 22.41 -16.12
N GLU A 51 -4.59 22.87 -16.55
CA GLU A 51 -5.60 23.49 -15.68
C GLU A 51 -6.11 22.51 -14.61
N SER A 52 -6.49 21.29 -15.02
CA SER A 52 -6.87 20.21 -14.10
C SER A 52 -5.77 19.91 -13.08
N ALA A 53 -4.51 19.81 -13.53
CA ALA A 53 -3.37 19.58 -12.65
C ALA A 53 -3.13 20.74 -11.67
N SER A 54 -3.19 21.98 -12.16
CA SER A 54 -3.07 23.19 -11.36
C SER A 54 -4.18 23.29 -10.30
N TYR A 55 -5.43 23.00 -10.68
CA TYR A 55 -6.59 22.97 -9.79
C TYR A 55 -6.43 21.91 -8.69
N VAL A 56 -6.16 20.65 -9.04
CA VAL A 56 -5.96 19.57 -8.05
C VAL A 56 -4.84 19.91 -7.07
N LEU A 57 -3.71 20.45 -7.56
CA LEU A 57 -2.60 20.84 -6.69
C LEU A 57 -2.93 22.06 -5.81
N GLN A 58 -3.68 23.04 -6.31
CA GLN A 58 -4.13 24.18 -5.50
C GLN A 58 -5.12 23.74 -4.41
N GLN A 59 -6.09 22.90 -4.74
CA GLN A 59 -7.07 22.43 -3.76
C GLN A 59 -6.46 21.46 -2.74
N SER A 60 -5.51 20.61 -3.16
CA SER A 60 -4.74 19.76 -2.25
C SER A 60 -3.88 20.59 -1.28
N LYS A 61 -3.20 21.66 -1.75
CA LYS A 61 -2.52 22.63 -0.87
C LYS A 61 -3.48 23.31 0.13
N ARG A 62 -4.77 23.45 -0.21
CA ARG A 62 -5.84 23.94 0.69
C ARG A 62 -6.46 22.86 1.60
N GLY A 63 -5.93 21.63 1.59
CA GLY A 63 -6.43 20.52 2.40
C GLY A 63 -7.64 19.78 1.83
N SER A 64 -7.96 19.97 0.54
CA SER A 64 -9.04 19.20 -0.10
C SER A 64 -8.65 17.73 -0.29
N THR A 65 -9.60 16.84 -0.02
CA THR A 65 -9.38 15.40 -0.01
C THR A 65 -9.63 14.76 -1.38
N VAL A 66 -8.98 13.63 -1.66
CA VAL A 66 -9.13 12.94 -2.96
C VAL A 66 -10.58 12.56 -3.27
N PRO A 67 -11.36 11.92 -2.36
CA PRO A 67 -12.74 11.58 -2.67
C PRO A 67 -13.65 12.81 -2.83
N PHE A 68 -13.36 13.90 -2.10
CA PHE A 68 -14.09 15.17 -2.27
C PHE A 68 -13.87 15.74 -3.67
N LEU A 69 -12.61 15.77 -4.14
CA LEU A 69 -12.28 16.26 -5.47
C LEU A 69 -12.87 15.38 -6.58
N ALA A 70 -12.72 14.07 -6.49
CA ALA A 70 -13.20 13.12 -7.50
C ALA A 70 -14.74 13.09 -7.63
N ARG A 71 -15.48 13.36 -6.54
CA ARG A 71 -16.96 13.34 -6.55
C ARG A 71 -17.59 14.71 -6.74
N TYR A 72 -17.18 15.69 -5.93
CA TYR A 72 -17.86 16.99 -5.85
C TYR A 72 -17.16 18.10 -6.62
N ARG A 73 -15.99 17.83 -7.21
CA ARG A 73 -15.26 18.76 -8.08
C ARG A 73 -14.88 18.14 -9.42
N ARG A 74 -15.66 17.15 -9.85
CA ARG A 74 -15.45 16.42 -11.10
C ARG A 74 -15.58 17.30 -12.35
N ASP A 75 -16.34 18.39 -12.26
CA ASP A 75 -16.37 19.42 -13.29
C ASP A 75 -15.05 20.22 -13.31
N GLU A 76 -14.62 20.80 -12.18
CA GLU A 76 -13.40 21.63 -12.14
C GLU A 76 -12.07 20.83 -12.21
N THR A 77 -12.08 19.53 -11.95
CA THR A 77 -10.93 18.66 -12.24
C THR A 77 -10.86 18.25 -13.71
N GLY A 78 -11.90 18.48 -14.53
CA GLY A 78 -11.96 17.98 -15.91
C GLY A 78 -12.19 16.47 -15.97
N GLY A 79 -13.03 15.93 -15.08
CA GLY A 79 -13.48 14.54 -15.10
C GLY A 79 -12.62 13.52 -14.34
N LEU A 80 -11.48 13.95 -13.75
CA LEU A 80 -10.50 13.05 -13.13
C LEU A 80 -11.07 12.26 -11.94
N ASP A 81 -10.78 10.95 -11.93
CA ASP A 81 -11.20 10.03 -10.87
C ASP A 81 -10.23 10.01 -9.66
N GLU A 82 -10.57 9.26 -8.61
CA GLU A 82 -9.70 9.13 -7.44
C GLU A 82 -8.34 8.48 -7.76
N THR A 83 -8.25 7.63 -8.79
CA THR A 83 -7.02 6.95 -9.20
C THR A 83 -6.05 7.93 -9.85
N MET A 84 -6.52 8.69 -10.84
CA MET A 84 -5.72 9.68 -11.55
C MET A 84 -5.34 10.85 -10.62
N ILE A 85 -6.24 11.30 -9.75
CA ILE A 85 -5.92 12.32 -8.72
C ILE A 85 -4.84 11.81 -7.75
N ARG A 86 -4.83 10.53 -7.36
CA ARG A 86 -3.75 9.96 -6.54
C ARG A 86 -2.42 9.87 -7.30
N GLN A 87 -2.43 9.44 -8.57
CA GLN A 87 -1.23 9.38 -9.41
C GLN A 87 -0.60 10.76 -9.61
N LEU A 88 -1.43 11.78 -9.84
CA LEU A 88 -1.07 13.19 -9.97
C LEU A 88 -0.37 13.71 -8.70
N LEU A 89 -0.96 13.44 -7.52
CA LEU A 89 -0.39 13.84 -6.24
C LEU A 89 0.92 13.09 -5.91
N ASP A 90 0.96 11.77 -6.13
CA ASP A 90 2.15 10.95 -5.90
C ASP A 90 3.33 11.40 -6.78
N MET A 91 3.11 11.54 -8.10
CA MET A 91 4.16 11.99 -9.01
C MET A 91 4.59 13.44 -8.75
N THR A 92 3.68 14.32 -8.30
CA THR A 92 4.07 15.67 -7.89
C THR A 92 5.00 15.64 -6.68
N GLU A 93 4.77 14.74 -5.73
CA GLU A 93 5.65 14.58 -4.56
C GLU A 93 7.00 13.94 -4.93
N GLU A 94 7.02 12.96 -5.86
CA GLU A 94 8.27 12.45 -6.46
C GLU A 94 9.07 13.58 -7.14
N LEU A 95 8.42 14.43 -7.94
CA LEU A 95 9.08 15.57 -8.61
C LEU A 95 9.62 16.60 -7.60
N ARG A 96 8.90 16.91 -6.52
CA ARG A 96 9.40 17.77 -5.45
C ARG A 96 10.61 17.18 -4.72
N GLU A 97 10.73 15.86 -4.63
CA GLU A 97 11.93 15.21 -4.09
C GLU A 97 13.10 15.28 -5.08
N VAL A 98 12.85 15.16 -6.39
CA VAL A 98 13.87 15.46 -7.43
C VAL A 98 14.35 16.92 -7.32
N GLU A 99 13.45 17.88 -7.13
CA GLU A 99 13.79 19.30 -6.94
C GLU A 99 14.62 19.55 -5.67
N ARG A 100 14.18 19.01 -4.51
CA ARG A 100 14.94 19.03 -3.25
C ARG A 100 16.34 18.44 -3.43
N ARG A 101 16.43 17.28 -4.07
CA ARG A 101 17.69 16.57 -4.29
C ARG A 101 18.62 17.33 -5.23
N ARG A 102 18.08 17.93 -6.29
CA ARG A 102 18.83 18.77 -7.23
C ARG A 102 19.39 20.00 -6.52
N ALA A 103 18.57 20.70 -5.73
CA ALA A 103 18.99 21.87 -4.96
C ALA A 103 20.14 21.52 -3.98
N PHE A 104 20.09 20.37 -3.33
CA PHE A 104 21.18 19.87 -2.48
C PHE A 104 22.49 19.64 -3.27
N MET A 105 22.42 19.00 -4.45
CA MET A 105 23.60 18.71 -5.27
C MET A 105 24.22 19.99 -5.86
N LEU A 106 23.39 20.88 -6.43
CA LEU A 106 23.83 22.18 -6.94
C LEU A 106 24.47 23.04 -5.85
N LYS A 107 23.90 23.04 -4.64
CA LYS A 107 24.50 23.70 -3.48
C LYS A 107 25.88 23.11 -3.15
N ASN A 108 26.03 21.78 -3.09
CA ASN A 108 27.31 21.17 -2.77
C ASN A 108 28.38 21.39 -3.85
N LEU A 109 28.01 21.41 -5.14
CA LEU A 109 28.91 21.80 -6.23
C LEU A 109 29.40 23.24 -6.07
N ARG A 110 28.49 24.16 -5.72
CA ARG A 110 28.80 25.59 -5.49
C ARG A 110 29.72 25.79 -4.29
N GLU A 111 29.46 25.11 -3.17
CA GLU A 111 30.31 25.10 -1.97
C GLU A 111 31.72 24.57 -2.22
N ARG A 112 31.92 23.77 -3.27
CA ARG A 112 33.21 23.17 -3.65
C ARG A 112 33.89 23.86 -4.83
N GLY A 113 33.30 24.95 -5.38
CA GLY A 113 33.80 25.64 -6.57
C GLY A 113 33.69 24.84 -7.87
N LEU A 114 32.92 23.74 -7.88
CA LEU A 114 32.77 22.84 -9.03
C LEU A 114 31.52 23.14 -9.88
N LEU A 115 30.68 24.10 -9.48
CA LEU A 115 29.48 24.46 -10.23
C LEU A 115 29.78 25.47 -11.34
N THR A 116 29.82 25.02 -12.58
CA THR A 116 29.82 25.88 -13.77
C THR A 116 28.41 26.05 -14.34
N PRO A 117 28.15 27.08 -15.19
CA PRO A 117 26.83 27.30 -15.76
C PRO A 117 26.27 26.10 -16.54
N GLN A 118 27.13 25.44 -17.33
CA GLN A 118 26.80 24.24 -18.11
C GLN A 118 26.39 23.08 -17.20
N LEU A 119 27.13 22.86 -16.10
CA LEU A 119 26.80 21.83 -15.12
C LEU A 119 25.50 22.15 -14.37
N GLN A 120 25.23 23.43 -14.07
CA GLN A 120 23.97 23.86 -13.47
C GLN A 120 22.78 23.56 -14.40
N GLU A 121 22.82 24.03 -15.64
CA GLU A 121 21.75 23.85 -16.62
C GLU A 121 21.47 22.36 -16.86
N ALA A 122 22.52 21.56 -17.06
CA ALA A 122 22.38 20.12 -17.28
C ALA A 122 21.71 19.40 -16.10
N PHE A 123 22.04 19.74 -14.84
CA PHE A 123 21.34 19.23 -13.65
C PHE A 123 19.89 19.75 -13.55
N GLU A 124 19.61 20.96 -14.01
CA GLU A 124 18.26 21.54 -14.06
C GLU A 124 17.35 20.87 -15.09
N ARG A 125 17.89 20.31 -16.17
CA ARG A 125 17.15 19.54 -17.17
C ARG A 125 16.80 18.10 -16.74
N LEU A 126 17.47 17.52 -15.73
CA LEU A 126 17.18 16.15 -15.26
C LEU A 126 15.87 16.07 -14.46
N VAL A 127 14.99 15.12 -14.80
CA VAL A 127 13.60 15.02 -14.29
C VAL A 127 13.25 13.69 -13.61
N HIS A 128 14.25 12.86 -13.29
CA HIS A 128 14.10 11.62 -12.50
C HIS A 128 15.21 11.48 -11.46
N LEU A 129 14.88 10.96 -10.27
CA LEU A 129 15.82 10.84 -9.15
C LEU A 129 17.03 9.94 -9.48
N ASN A 130 16.83 8.88 -10.27
CA ASN A 130 17.91 7.98 -10.69
C ASN A 130 18.92 8.70 -11.61
N GLN A 131 18.45 9.40 -12.65
CA GLN A 131 19.30 10.20 -13.55
C GLN A 131 20.11 11.24 -12.78
N LEU A 132 19.49 11.85 -11.77
CA LEU A 132 20.10 12.85 -10.92
C LEU A 132 21.17 12.25 -9.99
N GLU A 133 20.92 11.08 -9.38
CA GLU A 133 21.93 10.33 -8.62
C GLU A 133 23.07 9.79 -9.51
N ASP A 134 22.79 9.45 -10.76
CA ASP A 134 23.75 9.02 -11.77
C ASP A 134 24.68 10.16 -12.17
N ALA A 135 24.13 11.33 -12.54
CA ALA A 135 24.89 12.54 -12.81
C ALA A 135 25.68 13.03 -11.58
N TRP A 136 25.19 12.74 -10.36
CA TRP A 136 25.87 13.06 -9.11
C TRP A 136 27.00 12.08 -8.74
N GLU A 137 26.98 10.84 -9.24
CA GLU A 137 27.93 9.77 -8.87
C GLU A 137 29.42 10.15 -9.02
N PRO A 138 29.85 10.87 -10.08
CA PRO A 138 31.25 11.29 -10.23
C PRO A 138 31.73 12.29 -9.16
N PHE A 139 30.82 13.06 -8.57
CA PHE A 139 31.14 14.14 -7.62
C PHE A 139 31.11 13.70 -6.15
N LYS A 140 30.65 12.47 -5.86
CA LYS A 140 30.55 11.89 -4.50
C LYS A 140 31.94 11.54 -3.94
N GLU A 141 32.37 12.26 -2.90
CA GLU A 141 33.67 12.04 -2.23
C GLU A 141 33.70 10.74 -1.41
N LYS A 142 34.15 9.65 -2.03
CA LYS A 142 34.36 8.35 -1.37
C LYS A 142 35.73 8.30 -0.69
N LYS A 143 35.93 9.10 0.37
CA LYS A 143 37.21 9.29 1.11
C LYS A 143 37.85 8.03 1.70
N THR A 144 37.20 6.88 1.57
CA THR A 144 37.68 5.57 2.05
C THR A 144 37.83 4.54 0.91
N SER A 145 37.63 4.91 -0.36
CA SER A 145 37.76 3.97 -1.49
C SER A 145 39.22 3.70 -1.83
N LEU A 146 39.49 2.49 -2.36
CA LEU A 146 40.82 2.14 -2.87
C LEU A 146 41.25 3.04 -4.05
N ALA A 147 40.29 3.49 -4.87
CA ALA A 147 40.56 4.47 -5.92
C ALA A 147 40.97 5.83 -5.33
N HIS A 148 40.29 6.31 -4.29
CA HIS A 148 40.64 7.55 -3.59
C HIS A 148 42.08 7.50 -3.03
N ARG A 149 42.39 6.44 -2.27
CA ARG A 149 43.76 6.17 -1.78
C ARG A 149 44.79 6.11 -2.90
N GLY A 150 44.45 5.55 -4.06
CA GLY A 150 45.32 5.52 -5.24
C GLY A 150 45.56 6.90 -5.86
N ARG A 151 44.53 7.76 -5.92
CA ARG A 151 44.66 9.15 -6.38
C ARG A 151 45.52 9.97 -5.43
N GLU A 152 45.31 9.82 -4.11
CA GLU A 152 46.15 10.41 -3.06
C GLU A 152 47.62 9.93 -3.13
N ALA A 153 47.84 8.68 -3.55
CA ALA A 153 49.17 8.13 -3.81
C ALA A 153 49.74 8.46 -5.21
N GLY A 154 49.14 9.40 -5.94
CA GLY A 154 49.66 9.90 -7.23
C GLY A 154 49.45 8.98 -8.43
N LEU A 155 48.70 7.87 -8.31
CA LEU A 155 48.53 6.88 -9.38
C LEU A 155 47.50 7.26 -10.45
N GLU A 156 46.82 8.41 -10.32
CA GLU A 156 45.76 8.82 -11.27
C GLU A 156 46.24 9.14 -12.70
N PRO A 157 47.33 9.91 -12.91
CA PRO A 157 47.80 10.21 -14.26
C PRO A 157 48.18 8.95 -15.02
N LEU A 158 48.91 8.04 -14.37
CA LEU A 158 49.30 6.73 -14.90
C LEU A 158 48.08 5.87 -15.29
N ALA A 159 46.99 5.94 -14.51
CA ALA A 159 45.75 5.22 -14.79
C ALA A 159 44.97 5.84 -15.96
N LYS A 160 45.02 7.17 -16.11
CA LYS A 160 44.50 7.87 -17.29
C LYS A 160 45.29 7.51 -18.55
N SER A 161 46.63 7.50 -18.51
CA SER A 161 47.44 7.11 -19.68
C SER A 161 47.25 5.64 -20.07
N LEU A 162 47.05 4.73 -19.09
CA LEU A 162 46.71 3.32 -19.39
C LEU A 162 45.42 3.21 -20.23
N LEU A 163 44.40 4.00 -19.91
CA LEU A 163 43.09 3.98 -20.57
C LEU A 163 43.04 4.80 -21.88
N TYR A 164 43.61 6.01 -21.88
CA TYR A 164 43.31 7.04 -22.87
C TYR A 164 44.44 7.39 -23.85
N THR A 165 45.66 6.89 -23.68
CA THR A 165 46.73 7.02 -24.70
C THR A 165 47.10 5.66 -25.29
N GLU A 166 47.64 5.67 -26.51
CA GLU A 166 48.18 4.46 -27.19
C GLU A 166 49.69 4.28 -26.94
N GLU A 167 50.34 5.27 -26.32
CA GLU A 167 51.79 5.40 -26.08
C GLU A 167 52.38 4.29 -25.19
N HIS A 168 53.67 4.01 -25.36
CA HIS A 168 54.40 3.04 -24.54
C HIS A 168 54.62 3.51 -23.09
N LEU A 169 53.96 2.85 -22.14
CA LEU A 169 54.12 3.11 -20.71
C LEU A 169 55.40 2.47 -20.16
N HIS A 170 56.46 3.28 -20.08
CA HIS A 170 57.71 2.94 -19.42
C HIS A 170 57.54 2.84 -17.89
N ASN A 171 58.34 1.98 -17.26
CA ASN A 171 58.47 1.84 -15.80
C ASN A 171 57.15 1.65 -15.02
N LEU A 172 56.11 1.12 -15.69
CA LEU A 172 54.77 0.89 -15.13
C LEU A 172 54.82 0.04 -13.84
N GLN A 173 55.59 -1.05 -13.86
CA GLN A 173 55.66 -2.01 -12.74
C GLN A 173 56.50 -1.49 -11.57
N GLU A 174 57.53 -0.67 -11.84
CA GLU A 174 58.33 0.04 -10.83
C GLU A 174 57.50 1.13 -10.14
N SER A 175 56.79 1.95 -10.93
CA SER A 175 55.89 3.00 -10.44
C SER A 175 54.80 2.45 -9.49
N LEU A 176 54.33 1.24 -9.75
CA LEU A 176 53.38 0.52 -8.89
C LEU A 176 54.06 -0.10 -7.66
N GLY A 177 55.32 -0.55 -7.77
CA GLY A 177 56.12 -1.05 -6.66
C GLY A 177 56.51 0.02 -5.64
N CYS A 178 56.67 1.28 -6.06
CA CYS A 178 56.91 2.43 -5.19
C CYS A 178 55.72 2.78 -4.25
N VAL A 179 54.53 2.19 -4.46
CA VAL A 179 53.32 2.48 -3.69
C VAL A 179 52.82 1.22 -2.97
N ALA A 180 52.59 1.32 -1.66
CA ALA A 180 51.98 0.24 -0.87
C ALA A 180 50.52 -0.03 -1.35
N ASP A 181 50.17 -1.31 -1.56
CA ASP A 181 48.98 -1.76 -2.31
C ASP A 181 48.92 -1.29 -3.79
N GLY A 182 50.02 -0.80 -4.39
CA GLY A 182 50.04 -0.08 -5.68
C GLY A 182 49.20 -0.68 -6.81
N GLU A 183 49.44 -1.94 -7.20
CA GLU A 183 48.62 -2.65 -8.22
C GLU A 183 47.12 -2.63 -7.92
N ARG A 184 46.74 -2.76 -6.64
CA ARG A 184 45.35 -2.87 -6.18
C ARG A 184 44.66 -1.50 -6.10
N LEU A 185 45.41 -0.47 -5.71
CA LEU A 185 44.96 0.92 -5.77
C LEU A 185 44.77 1.36 -7.23
N PHE A 186 45.74 1.04 -8.09
CA PHE A 186 45.72 1.32 -9.53
C PHE A 186 44.54 0.63 -10.24
N GLN A 187 44.36 -0.67 -10.00
CA GLN A 187 43.18 -1.42 -10.46
C GLN A 187 41.88 -0.73 -10.03
N ALA A 188 41.80 -0.25 -8.79
CA ALA A 188 40.60 0.42 -8.29
C ALA A 188 40.33 1.76 -9.00
N ILE A 189 41.36 2.55 -9.36
CA ILE A 189 41.18 3.76 -10.18
C ILE A 189 40.63 3.38 -11.56
N VAL A 190 41.28 2.44 -12.25
CA VAL A 190 40.89 2.02 -13.61
C VAL A 190 39.45 1.49 -13.62
N VAL A 191 39.09 0.63 -12.66
CA VAL A 191 37.72 0.12 -12.49
C VAL A 191 36.75 1.26 -12.19
N GLU A 192 37.07 2.20 -11.29
CA GLU A 192 36.16 3.31 -10.96
C GLU A 192 35.93 4.25 -12.16
N GLU A 193 36.95 4.53 -12.98
CA GLU A 193 36.77 5.34 -14.19
C GLU A 193 35.91 4.65 -15.26
N VAL A 194 36.02 3.33 -15.45
CA VAL A 194 35.09 2.58 -16.32
C VAL A 194 33.68 2.58 -15.73
N MET A 195 33.51 2.44 -14.40
CA MET A 195 32.19 2.49 -13.75
C MET A 195 31.55 3.89 -13.79
N ARG A 196 32.33 4.96 -13.97
CA ARG A 196 31.84 6.34 -14.17
C ARG A 196 31.35 6.61 -15.59
N CYS A 197 31.44 5.64 -16.52
CA CYS A 197 30.90 5.77 -17.87
C CYS A 197 29.44 5.31 -17.94
N ASP A 198 28.48 6.23 -17.82
CA ASP A 198 27.04 5.94 -17.92
C ASP A 198 26.65 5.12 -19.16
N GLU A 199 27.29 5.40 -20.30
CA GLU A 199 27.06 4.75 -21.58
C GLU A 199 27.09 3.22 -21.45
N ILE A 200 28.15 2.66 -20.86
CA ILE A 200 28.24 1.21 -20.66
C ILE A 200 27.30 0.71 -19.56
N ARG A 201 26.94 1.55 -18.57
CA ARG A 201 25.91 1.21 -17.58
C ARG A 201 24.54 1.04 -18.21
N HIS A 202 24.15 1.93 -19.13
CA HIS A 202 22.90 1.81 -19.90
C HIS A 202 22.94 0.62 -20.87
N ILE A 203 24.02 0.47 -21.66
CA ILE A 203 24.19 -0.65 -22.60
C ILE A 203 24.11 -2.00 -21.87
N MET A 204 24.84 -2.16 -20.75
CA MET A 204 24.82 -3.41 -19.98
C MET A 204 23.49 -3.64 -19.26
N LEU A 205 22.81 -2.59 -18.80
CA LEU A 205 21.47 -2.73 -18.22
C LEU A 205 20.46 -3.21 -19.26
N ALA A 206 20.49 -2.65 -20.48
CA ALA A 206 19.65 -3.08 -21.58
C ALA A 206 19.96 -4.52 -22.03
N GLU A 207 21.23 -4.86 -22.28
CA GLU A 207 21.61 -6.21 -22.73
C GLU A 207 21.34 -7.27 -21.66
N CYS A 208 21.60 -6.99 -20.38
CA CYS A 208 21.26 -7.92 -19.31
C CYS A 208 19.74 -8.04 -19.08
N ARG A 209 18.94 -6.98 -19.23
CA ARG A 209 17.47 -7.13 -19.20
C ARG A 209 16.96 -8.00 -20.36
N ARG A 210 17.54 -7.81 -21.56
CA ARG A 210 17.17 -8.52 -22.79
C ARG A 210 17.60 -9.99 -22.81
N SER A 211 18.74 -10.33 -22.20
CA SER A 211 19.39 -11.64 -22.40
C SER A 211 19.67 -12.44 -21.12
N SER A 212 19.66 -11.83 -19.93
CA SER A 212 19.92 -12.55 -18.68
C SER A 212 18.70 -13.36 -18.22
N CYS A 213 18.99 -14.42 -17.47
CA CYS A 213 17.98 -15.24 -16.79
C CYS A 213 18.09 -15.12 -15.27
N VAL A 214 16.94 -15.04 -14.58
CA VAL A 214 16.85 -15.38 -13.16
C VAL A 214 16.93 -16.90 -13.05
N SER A 215 17.91 -17.42 -12.30
CA SER A 215 18.10 -18.86 -12.06
C SER A 215 17.92 -19.16 -10.58
N SER A 216 17.27 -20.29 -10.27
CA SER A 216 16.99 -20.75 -8.92
C SER A 216 17.47 -22.19 -8.71
N THR A 217 18.03 -22.47 -7.54
CA THR A 217 18.39 -23.82 -7.09
C THR A 217 18.07 -23.98 -5.60
N LEU A 218 17.55 -25.13 -5.19
CA LEU A 218 17.48 -25.53 -3.79
C LEU A 218 18.88 -25.57 -3.18
N ILE A 219 18.98 -25.21 -1.90
CA ILE A 219 20.22 -25.32 -1.14
C ILE A 219 20.34 -26.68 -0.45
N THR A 220 21.44 -27.36 -0.71
CA THR A 220 21.81 -28.59 0.01
C THR A 220 22.20 -28.32 1.46
N THR A 221 22.80 -27.16 1.73
CA THR A 221 23.35 -26.77 3.04
C THR A 221 22.79 -25.42 3.52
N PRO A 222 22.26 -25.30 4.75
CA PRO A 222 21.67 -24.07 5.27
C PRO A 222 22.72 -22.97 5.48
N ARG A 223 22.75 -21.99 4.57
CA ARG A 223 23.73 -20.88 4.61
C ARG A 223 23.25 -19.68 5.43
N LYS A 224 21.96 -19.35 5.39
CA LYS A 224 21.39 -18.22 6.13
C LYS A 224 21.01 -18.63 7.56
N ARG A 225 21.12 -17.68 8.50
CA ARG A 225 20.73 -17.84 9.91
C ARG A 225 19.30 -18.39 10.06
N SER A 226 18.34 -17.85 9.30
CA SER A 226 16.95 -18.33 9.23
C SER A 226 16.78 -19.81 8.88
N ALA A 227 17.68 -20.41 8.09
CA ALA A 227 17.65 -21.83 7.74
C ALA A 227 18.49 -22.71 8.68
N LYS A 228 19.26 -22.11 9.60
CA LYS A 228 20.06 -22.80 10.63
C LYS A 228 19.35 -22.87 11.98
N GLU A 229 18.47 -21.91 12.26
CA GLU A 229 17.66 -21.84 13.49
C GLU A 229 16.33 -22.60 13.37
N MET A 230 16.03 -23.16 12.19
CA MET A 230 14.91 -24.06 11.98
C MET A 230 15.27 -25.50 12.35
N ASP A 231 14.29 -26.24 12.88
CA ASP A 231 14.36 -27.69 12.96
C ASP A 231 14.39 -28.35 11.56
N LYS A 232 14.85 -29.61 11.51
CA LYS A 232 15.06 -30.33 10.25
C LYS A 232 13.75 -30.58 9.48
N ASP A 233 12.66 -30.90 10.17
CA ASP A 233 11.42 -31.35 9.54
C ASP A 233 10.66 -30.15 8.97
N SER A 234 10.62 -29.03 9.69
CA SER A 234 10.15 -27.75 9.18
C SER A 234 10.98 -27.26 7.99
N LEU A 235 12.32 -27.41 8.04
CA LEU A 235 13.20 -27.02 6.93
C LEU A 235 12.91 -27.86 5.68
N GLU A 236 12.75 -29.17 5.84
CA GLU A 236 12.47 -30.10 4.72
C GLU A 236 11.04 -29.90 4.18
N ASN A 237 10.06 -29.65 5.04
CA ASN A 237 8.70 -29.30 4.61
C ASN A 237 8.64 -27.96 3.86
N ILE A 238 9.48 -26.98 4.23
CA ILE A 238 9.65 -25.76 3.42
C ILE A 238 10.38 -26.05 2.11
N LYS A 239 11.42 -26.91 2.06
CA LYS A 239 12.06 -27.29 0.79
C LYS A 239 11.05 -27.89 -0.19
N LYS A 240 10.18 -28.80 0.27
CA LYS A 240 9.08 -29.37 -0.54
C LYS A 240 8.21 -28.26 -1.17
N GLN A 241 7.78 -27.26 -0.38
CA GLN A 241 7.03 -26.10 -0.88
C GLN A 241 7.77 -25.29 -1.97
N PHE A 242 9.11 -25.36 -2.02
CA PHE A 242 9.94 -24.65 -3.00
C PHE A 242 10.57 -25.55 -4.08
N ALA A 243 10.33 -26.87 -4.07
CA ALA A 243 10.87 -27.80 -5.06
C ALA A 243 10.41 -27.46 -6.50
N VAL A 244 9.21 -26.90 -6.64
CA VAL A 244 8.68 -26.40 -7.92
C VAL A 244 9.54 -25.28 -8.53
N TYR A 245 10.46 -24.66 -7.77
CA TYR A 245 11.39 -23.62 -8.22
C TYR A 245 12.85 -24.11 -8.31
N ASP A 246 13.12 -25.39 -8.09
CA ASP A 246 14.48 -25.94 -8.21
C ASP A 246 14.94 -26.04 -9.67
N ASN A 247 16.25 -25.86 -9.88
CA ASN A 247 16.97 -25.93 -11.15
C ASN A 247 16.33 -25.20 -12.36
N LYS A 248 15.45 -24.22 -12.09
CA LYS A 248 14.69 -23.49 -13.11
C LYS A 248 15.29 -22.12 -13.43
N ARG A 249 15.04 -21.68 -14.66
CA ARG A 249 15.46 -20.39 -15.21
C ARG A 249 14.26 -19.67 -15.82
N TRP A 250 14.23 -18.35 -15.69
CA TRP A 250 13.25 -17.46 -16.30
C TRP A 250 13.96 -16.26 -16.95
N PRO A 251 13.70 -15.95 -18.23
CA PRO A 251 14.22 -14.72 -18.86
C PRO A 251 13.74 -13.49 -18.09
N VAL A 252 14.61 -12.49 -17.93
CA VAL A 252 14.26 -11.26 -17.19
C VAL A 252 13.05 -10.54 -17.82
N GLN A 253 12.94 -10.52 -19.15
CA GLN A 253 11.80 -9.91 -19.88
C GLN A 253 10.44 -10.60 -19.67
N HIS A 254 10.41 -11.83 -19.13
CA HIS A 254 9.19 -12.66 -19.08
C HIS A 254 8.93 -13.27 -17.68
N ILE A 255 9.64 -12.80 -16.65
CA ILE A 255 9.33 -13.17 -15.27
C ILE A 255 8.18 -12.32 -14.73
N VAL A 256 7.25 -12.96 -14.03
CA VAL A 256 5.99 -12.38 -13.51
C VAL A 256 6.06 -12.18 -11.99
N GLY A 257 5.32 -11.23 -11.43
CA GLY A 257 5.51 -10.75 -10.05
C GLY A 257 5.46 -11.82 -8.98
N HIS A 258 4.44 -12.70 -9.05
CA HIS A 258 4.31 -13.79 -8.08
C HIS A 258 5.53 -14.74 -8.06
N ARG A 259 6.23 -14.94 -9.18
CA ARG A 259 7.48 -15.73 -9.23
C ARG A 259 8.64 -14.97 -8.62
N VAL A 260 8.77 -13.67 -8.88
CA VAL A 260 9.79 -12.83 -8.25
C VAL A 260 9.64 -12.84 -6.71
N LEU A 261 8.43 -12.68 -6.19
CA LEU A 261 8.15 -12.72 -4.75
C LEU A 261 8.36 -14.13 -4.16
N ALA A 262 7.95 -15.19 -4.86
CA ALA A 262 8.21 -16.57 -4.42
C ALA A 262 9.72 -16.87 -4.30
N LEU A 263 10.51 -16.50 -5.32
CA LEU A 263 11.96 -16.67 -5.31
C LEU A 263 12.63 -15.87 -4.19
N GLN A 264 12.21 -14.61 -3.98
CA GLN A 264 12.70 -13.79 -2.86
C GLN A 264 12.31 -14.39 -1.49
N ARG A 265 11.11 -14.93 -1.34
CA ARG A 265 10.65 -15.60 -0.11
C ARG A 265 11.45 -16.86 0.20
N GLY A 266 11.70 -17.71 -0.80
CA GLY A 266 12.55 -18.88 -0.67
C GLY A 266 14.02 -18.52 -0.35
N GLU A 267 14.53 -17.46 -0.97
CA GLU A 267 15.87 -16.93 -0.66
C GLU A 267 15.94 -16.32 0.75
N LYS A 268 14.89 -15.62 1.22
CA LYS A 268 14.79 -15.01 2.56
C LYS A 268 14.70 -16.07 3.67
N LYS A 269 13.84 -17.09 3.47
CA LYS A 269 13.81 -18.31 4.29
C LYS A 269 15.14 -19.06 4.25
N GLY A 270 15.92 -18.91 3.19
CA GLY A 270 17.24 -19.50 3.05
C GLY A 270 17.22 -20.93 2.49
N VAL A 271 16.15 -21.32 1.79
CA VAL A 271 15.99 -22.63 1.11
C VAL A 271 16.31 -22.59 -0.38
N LEU A 272 16.27 -21.40 -1.00
CA LEU A 272 16.71 -21.19 -2.39
C LEU A 272 17.98 -20.34 -2.45
N GLN A 273 18.84 -20.63 -3.42
CA GLN A 273 19.84 -19.70 -3.95
C GLN A 273 19.33 -19.17 -5.28
N VAL A 274 19.12 -17.85 -5.37
CA VAL A 274 18.66 -17.18 -6.59
C VAL A 274 19.79 -16.33 -7.15
N LYS A 275 20.13 -16.53 -8.42
CA LYS A 275 21.17 -15.76 -9.15
C LYS A 275 20.54 -15.09 -10.37
N LEU A 276 21.13 -13.99 -10.82
CA LEU A 276 21.03 -13.62 -12.24
C LEU A 276 22.21 -14.28 -12.95
N ILE A 277 21.97 -14.80 -14.15
CA ILE A 277 22.98 -15.34 -15.06
C ILE A 277 22.91 -14.53 -16.33
N GLU A 278 23.97 -13.81 -16.66
CA GLU A 278 24.12 -13.06 -17.90
C GLU A 278 24.41 -13.95 -19.10
N HIS A 279 24.02 -13.51 -20.29
CA HIS A 279 24.36 -14.20 -21.52
C HIS A 279 25.83 -13.93 -21.91
N HIS A 280 26.51 -14.90 -22.54
CA HIS A 280 27.92 -14.75 -22.92
C HIS A 280 28.17 -13.52 -23.83
N ARG A 281 27.16 -13.13 -24.63
CA ARG A 281 27.17 -11.92 -25.46
C ARG A 281 27.40 -10.63 -24.66
N SER A 282 26.98 -10.55 -23.40
CA SER A 282 27.17 -9.37 -22.54
C SER A 282 28.66 -9.02 -22.37
N ARG A 283 29.53 -10.04 -22.31
CA ARG A 283 30.99 -9.83 -22.27
C ARG A 283 31.50 -9.21 -23.58
N ASN A 284 31.06 -9.72 -24.72
CA ASN A 284 31.46 -9.20 -26.03
C ASN A 284 30.95 -7.76 -26.24
N VAL A 285 29.72 -7.46 -25.81
CA VAL A 285 29.16 -6.09 -25.83
C VAL A 285 30.02 -5.13 -25.00
N PHE A 286 30.41 -5.53 -23.78
CA PHE A 286 31.30 -4.72 -22.95
C PHE A 286 32.68 -4.50 -23.57
N PHE A 287 33.35 -5.57 -24.03
CA PHE A 287 34.71 -5.44 -24.56
C PHE A 287 34.73 -4.69 -25.91
N ASN A 288 33.72 -4.85 -26.76
CA ASN A 288 33.60 -4.06 -27.99
C ASN A 288 33.44 -2.56 -27.70
N TRP A 289 32.63 -2.19 -26.71
CA TRP A 289 32.54 -0.79 -26.25
C TRP A 289 33.85 -0.31 -25.61
N ALA A 290 34.51 -1.14 -24.79
CA ALA A 290 35.77 -0.76 -24.16
C ALA A 290 36.87 -0.49 -25.22
N CYS A 291 36.92 -1.29 -26.29
CA CYS A 291 37.88 -1.12 -27.38
C CYS A 291 37.59 0.07 -28.31
N SER A 292 36.33 0.54 -28.40
CA SER A 292 36.03 1.80 -29.07
C SER A 292 36.32 3.01 -28.16
N LYS A 293 36.05 2.88 -26.85
CA LYS A 293 36.14 3.99 -25.88
C LYS A 293 37.55 4.32 -25.40
N PHE A 294 38.37 3.30 -25.14
CA PHE A 294 39.66 3.46 -24.47
C PHE A 294 40.80 3.22 -25.47
N ALA A 295 41.48 4.29 -25.88
CA ALA A 295 42.57 4.21 -26.84
C ALA A 295 43.66 3.21 -26.44
N GLY A 296 43.92 3.08 -25.13
CA GLY A 296 44.90 2.14 -24.59
C GLY A 296 44.68 0.66 -24.91
N THR A 297 43.51 0.24 -25.41
CA THR A 297 43.30 -1.14 -25.91
C THR A 297 43.90 -1.38 -27.30
N ARG A 298 44.24 -0.32 -28.04
CA ARG A 298 44.85 -0.38 -29.39
C ARG A 298 46.38 -0.33 -29.35
N ARG A 299 46.96 -0.12 -28.16
CA ARG A 299 48.40 -0.13 -27.87
C ARG A 299 49.05 -1.45 -28.27
N SER A 300 49.75 -1.42 -29.40
CA SER A 300 50.45 -2.59 -29.97
C SER A 300 51.84 -2.85 -29.35
N GLU A 301 52.48 -1.82 -28.78
CA GLU A 301 53.92 -1.86 -28.46
C GLU A 301 54.26 -2.35 -27.05
N SER A 302 53.28 -2.45 -26.13
CA SER A 302 53.55 -2.79 -24.72
C SER A 302 52.67 -3.94 -24.21
N LEU A 303 53.20 -5.17 -24.33
CA LEU A 303 52.53 -6.40 -23.88
C LEU A 303 52.14 -6.36 -22.39
N GLN A 304 52.96 -5.74 -21.54
CA GLN A 304 52.66 -5.59 -20.11
C GLN A 304 51.50 -4.62 -19.86
N ALA A 305 51.53 -3.42 -20.46
CA ALA A 305 50.45 -2.45 -20.28
C ALA A 305 49.11 -2.96 -20.84
N SER A 306 49.12 -3.57 -22.03
CA SER A 306 47.90 -4.09 -22.67
C SER A 306 47.31 -5.30 -21.92
N SER A 307 48.13 -6.19 -21.36
CA SER A 307 47.64 -7.30 -20.51
C SER A 307 47.13 -6.82 -19.13
N LEU A 308 47.78 -5.84 -18.51
CA LEU A 308 47.27 -5.19 -17.28
C LEU A 308 45.94 -4.47 -17.53
N LEU A 309 45.82 -3.73 -18.64
CA LEU A 309 44.55 -3.11 -19.04
C LEU A 309 43.46 -4.16 -19.26
N GLN A 310 43.75 -5.28 -19.93
CA GLN A 310 42.79 -6.38 -20.11
C GLN A 310 42.34 -7.01 -18.77
N LYS A 311 43.28 -7.24 -17.83
CA LYS A 311 43.02 -7.70 -16.45
C LYS A 311 42.09 -6.72 -15.69
N TYR A 312 42.28 -5.42 -15.85
CA TYR A 312 41.48 -4.39 -15.17
C TYR A 312 40.13 -4.13 -15.85
N LEU A 313 40.03 -4.20 -17.18
CA LEU A 313 38.76 -4.18 -17.92
C LEU A 313 37.89 -5.39 -17.58
N LEU A 314 38.48 -6.57 -17.35
CA LEU A 314 37.75 -7.74 -16.84
C LEU A 314 37.19 -7.49 -15.43
N ALA A 315 38.00 -6.95 -14.51
CA ALA A 315 37.53 -6.58 -13.18
C ALA A 315 36.42 -5.51 -13.21
N ALA A 316 36.49 -4.57 -14.17
CA ALA A 316 35.43 -3.60 -14.41
C ALA A 316 34.15 -4.25 -14.94
N TYR A 317 34.25 -5.18 -15.89
CA TYR A 317 33.12 -5.99 -16.38
C TYR A 317 32.42 -6.74 -15.23
N GLU A 318 33.17 -7.47 -14.41
CA GLU A 318 32.62 -8.26 -13.30
C GLU A 318 31.90 -7.38 -12.25
N GLN A 319 32.50 -6.24 -11.90
CA GLN A 319 31.88 -5.28 -10.99
C GLN A 319 30.66 -4.59 -11.62
N LEU A 320 30.67 -4.33 -12.93
CA LEU A 320 29.51 -3.77 -13.64
C LEU A 320 28.35 -4.76 -13.72
N VAL A 321 28.61 -6.00 -14.12
CA VAL A 321 27.61 -7.09 -14.14
C VAL A 321 26.97 -7.23 -12.76
N LYS A 322 27.76 -7.23 -11.69
CA LYS A 322 27.28 -7.26 -10.30
C LYS A 322 26.40 -6.06 -9.93
N CYS A 323 26.77 -4.84 -10.32
CA CYS A 323 25.94 -3.63 -10.13
C CYS A 323 24.64 -3.68 -10.95
N THR A 324 24.70 -4.10 -12.21
CA THR A 324 23.56 -4.29 -13.11
C THR A 324 22.60 -5.37 -12.58
N HIS A 325 23.12 -6.50 -12.10
CA HIS A 325 22.33 -7.56 -11.47
C HIS A 325 21.63 -7.10 -10.19
N ALA A 326 22.28 -6.27 -9.37
CA ALA A 326 21.66 -5.66 -8.20
C ALA A 326 20.52 -4.69 -8.60
N THR A 327 20.69 -3.93 -9.69
CA THR A 327 19.65 -3.04 -10.21
C THR A 327 18.48 -3.81 -10.83
N ILE A 328 18.70 -4.75 -11.74
CA ILE A 328 17.63 -5.59 -12.32
C ILE A 328 16.82 -6.29 -11.22
N ARG A 329 17.47 -6.80 -10.16
CA ARG A 329 16.74 -7.41 -9.02
C ARG A 329 15.93 -6.41 -8.20
N ARG A 330 16.37 -5.15 -8.08
CA ARG A 330 15.61 -4.06 -7.44
C ARG A 330 14.39 -3.68 -8.29
N ASP A 331 14.58 -3.56 -9.60
CA ASP A 331 13.55 -3.14 -10.54
C ASP A 331 12.44 -4.21 -10.64
N LEU A 332 12.83 -5.49 -10.78
CA LEU A 332 11.92 -6.63 -10.72
C LEU A 332 11.18 -6.71 -9.37
N LYS A 333 11.84 -6.38 -8.25
CA LYS A 333 11.20 -6.33 -6.93
C LYS A 333 10.13 -5.24 -6.87
N LYS A 334 10.47 -3.98 -7.22
CA LYS A 334 9.52 -2.85 -7.20
C LYS A 334 8.30 -3.14 -8.08
N SER A 335 8.53 -3.68 -9.29
CA SER A 335 7.48 -4.03 -10.24
C SER A 335 6.56 -5.14 -9.70
N ALA A 336 7.13 -6.18 -9.11
CA ALA A 336 6.37 -7.28 -8.50
C ALA A 336 5.57 -6.86 -7.26
N GLU A 337 6.10 -5.93 -6.47
CA GLU A 337 5.37 -5.32 -5.34
C GLU A 337 4.22 -4.44 -5.85
N LYS A 338 4.44 -3.61 -6.89
CA LYS A 338 3.41 -2.76 -7.51
C LYS A 338 2.26 -3.61 -8.09
N GLU A 339 2.56 -4.65 -8.87
CA GLU A 339 1.58 -5.61 -9.40
C GLU A 339 0.77 -6.25 -8.26
N SER A 340 1.45 -6.75 -7.24
CA SER A 340 0.80 -7.46 -6.13
C SER A 340 -0.05 -6.53 -5.26
N ILE A 341 0.40 -5.30 -4.99
CA ILE A 341 -0.36 -4.28 -4.27
C ILE A 341 -1.65 -3.92 -5.02
N ALA A 342 -1.62 -3.82 -6.35
CA ALA A 342 -2.82 -3.57 -7.16
C ALA A 342 -3.83 -4.72 -7.04
N VAL A 343 -3.38 -5.97 -7.14
CA VAL A 343 -4.23 -7.16 -6.94
C VAL A 343 -4.81 -7.19 -5.52
N PHE A 344 -3.99 -6.96 -4.49
CA PHE A 344 -4.45 -6.95 -3.09
C PHE A 344 -5.43 -5.81 -2.81
N GLY A 345 -5.28 -4.65 -3.46
CA GLY A 345 -6.24 -3.56 -3.40
C GLY A 345 -7.58 -3.89 -4.06
N HIS A 346 -7.56 -4.62 -5.18
CA HIS A 346 -8.76 -5.10 -5.85
C HIS A 346 -9.50 -6.13 -4.98
N SER A 347 -8.80 -7.14 -4.45
CA SER A 347 -9.36 -8.13 -3.52
C SER A 347 -9.97 -7.47 -2.28
N LEU A 348 -9.25 -6.50 -1.67
CA LEU A 348 -9.74 -5.77 -0.51
C LEU A 348 -11.00 -4.95 -0.82
N ARG A 349 -11.09 -4.33 -2.00
CA ARG A 349 -12.28 -3.57 -2.41
C ARG A 349 -13.51 -4.47 -2.46
N HIS A 350 -13.41 -5.67 -3.05
CA HIS A 350 -14.52 -6.63 -3.10
C HIS A 350 -14.95 -7.06 -1.71
N ILE A 351 -14.00 -7.45 -0.86
CA ILE A 351 -14.24 -7.87 0.53
C ILE A 351 -14.96 -6.78 1.35
N LEU A 352 -14.55 -5.51 1.21
CA LEU A 352 -15.15 -4.38 1.93
C LEU A 352 -16.52 -3.94 1.36
N LEU A 353 -16.81 -4.28 0.11
CA LEU A 353 -18.07 -3.93 -0.57
C LEU A 353 -19.06 -5.09 -0.71
N GLN A 354 -18.79 -6.26 -0.11
CA GLN A 354 -19.81 -7.29 0.04
C GLN A 354 -21.10 -6.72 0.66
N ARG A 355 -22.24 -7.24 0.21
CA ARG A 355 -23.57 -6.73 0.56
C ARG A 355 -23.86 -6.93 2.05
N PRO A 356 -24.28 -5.88 2.78
CA PRO A 356 -24.68 -6.01 4.18
C PRO A 356 -25.98 -6.81 4.29
N MET A 357 -26.02 -7.81 5.18
CA MET A 357 -27.24 -8.56 5.45
C MET A 357 -28.03 -7.90 6.58
N ARG A 358 -28.96 -7.03 6.19
CA ARG A 358 -29.95 -6.41 7.09
C ARG A 358 -30.86 -7.48 7.70
N ASP A 359 -31.36 -7.21 8.90
CA ASP A 359 -32.35 -8.03 9.62
C ASP A 359 -31.92 -9.49 9.89
N ALA A 360 -30.60 -9.75 9.82
CA ALA A 360 -30.00 -11.04 10.06
C ALA A 360 -29.73 -11.27 11.55
N ARG A 361 -30.48 -12.20 12.15
CA ARG A 361 -30.25 -12.70 13.51
C ARG A 361 -29.41 -13.97 13.41
N ILE A 362 -28.14 -13.87 13.78
CA ILE A 362 -27.08 -14.80 13.36
C ILE A 362 -26.61 -15.68 14.53
N LEU A 363 -26.50 -16.98 14.29
CA LEU A 363 -25.62 -17.86 15.08
C LEU A 363 -24.23 -17.88 14.44
N ALA A 364 -23.26 -17.19 15.02
CA ALA A 364 -21.89 -17.17 14.57
C ALA A 364 -21.07 -18.27 15.25
N MET A 365 -20.28 -19.02 14.46
CA MET A 365 -19.54 -20.20 14.90
C MET A 365 -18.08 -20.09 14.47
N ASP A 366 -17.18 -19.99 15.44
CA ASP A 366 -15.71 -20.01 15.29
C ASP A 366 -15.24 -21.46 15.55
N PRO A 367 -14.84 -22.24 14.54
CA PRO A 367 -14.58 -23.67 14.69
C PRO A 367 -13.20 -23.97 15.31
N GLY A 368 -12.95 -25.25 15.59
CA GLY A 368 -11.63 -25.71 16.01
C GLY A 368 -11.63 -27.10 16.65
N PHE A 369 -10.56 -27.86 16.43
CA PHE A 369 -10.34 -29.16 17.08
C PHE A 369 -10.00 -28.97 18.57
N THR A 370 -8.75 -28.61 18.89
CA THR A 370 -8.21 -28.62 20.26
C THR A 370 -8.89 -27.62 21.21
N LYS A 371 -9.49 -26.55 20.66
CA LYS A 371 -10.20 -25.52 21.42
C LYS A 371 -11.71 -25.57 21.24
N GLY A 372 -12.26 -26.60 20.60
CA GLY A 372 -13.69 -26.71 20.31
C GLY A 372 -14.24 -25.59 19.43
N VAL A 373 -15.57 -25.56 19.31
CA VAL A 373 -16.34 -24.55 18.58
C VAL A 373 -16.85 -23.50 19.56
N LYS A 374 -16.66 -22.21 19.24
CA LYS A 374 -17.13 -21.08 20.03
C LYS A 374 -18.34 -20.49 19.29
N CYS A 375 -19.49 -20.56 19.91
CA CYS A 375 -20.77 -20.15 19.33
C CYS A 375 -21.24 -18.85 19.99
N VAL A 376 -21.72 -17.89 19.20
CA VAL A 376 -22.28 -16.62 19.68
C VAL A 376 -23.57 -16.32 18.90
N ALA A 377 -24.67 -16.10 19.60
CA ALA A 377 -25.90 -15.60 18.99
C ALA A 377 -25.86 -14.06 18.96
N LEU A 378 -26.19 -13.48 17.81
CA LEU A 378 -26.26 -12.04 17.57
C LEU A 378 -27.69 -11.65 17.17
N ASP A 379 -28.14 -10.47 17.63
CA ASP A 379 -29.31 -9.80 17.05
C ASP A 379 -28.98 -9.12 15.71
N GLU A 380 -29.99 -8.54 15.08
CA GLU A 380 -29.92 -7.73 13.86
C GLU A 380 -28.97 -6.51 13.94
N ASN A 381 -28.59 -6.08 15.14
CA ASN A 381 -27.64 -4.99 15.39
C ASN A 381 -26.21 -5.50 15.69
N GLY A 382 -26.00 -6.81 15.74
CA GLY A 382 -24.72 -7.42 16.15
C GLY A 382 -24.43 -7.33 17.65
N VAL A 383 -25.46 -7.22 18.50
CA VAL A 383 -25.39 -7.34 19.97
C VAL A 383 -25.39 -8.81 20.36
N VAL A 384 -24.57 -9.19 21.35
CA VAL A 384 -24.46 -10.57 21.83
C VAL A 384 -25.66 -10.94 22.69
N LEU A 385 -26.48 -11.87 22.20
CA LEU A 385 -27.65 -12.42 22.90
C LEU A 385 -27.27 -13.58 23.84
N THR A 386 -26.37 -14.46 23.40
CA THR A 386 -25.83 -15.56 24.21
C THR A 386 -24.54 -16.10 23.61
N ARG A 387 -23.83 -16.94 24.38
CA ARG A 387 -22.56 -17.58 24.01
C ARG A 387 -22.50 -19.02 24.53
N PHE A 388 -21.86 -19.90 23.79
CA PHE A 388 -21.68 -21.32 24.13
C PHE A 388 -20.39 -21.87 23.56
N HIS A 389 -19.88 -22.94 24.16
CA HIS A 389 -18.62 -23.56 23.80
C HIS A 389 -18.76 -25.09 23.90
N CYS A 390 -18.33 -25.82 22.87
CA CYS A 390 -18.47 -27.27 22.79
C CYS A 390 -17.24 -27.94 22.14
N ASP A 391 -16.88 -29.14 22.62
CA ASP A 391 -16.01 -30.07 21.86
C ASP A 391 -16.83 -30.65 20.71
N LEU A 392 -16.23 -30.76 19.52
CA LEU A 392 -16.80 -31.40 18.33
C LEU A 392 -17.26 -32.84 18.62
N LYS A 393 -16.62 -33.53 19.58
CA LYS A 393 -17.02 -34.89 20.01
C LYS A 393 -18.41 -34.97 20.66
N ASN A 394 -18.97 -33.84 21.12
CA ASN A 394 -20.31 -33.79 21.70
C ASN A 394 -21.27 -33.12 20.71
N GLU A 395 -21.49 -33.79 19.57
CA GLU A 395 -22.33 -33.29 18.49
C GLU A 395 -23.75 -32.98 18.98
N GLU A 396 -24.36 -33.85 19.79
CA GLU A 396 -25.76 -33.69 20.20
C GLU A 396 -25.99 -32.43 21.06
N ALA A 397 -25.05 -32.09 21.95
CA ALA A 397 -25.12 -30.82 22.69
C ALA A 397 -25.02 -29.59 21.77
N MET A 398 -24.29 -29.70 20.65
CA MET A 398 -24.26 -28.67 19.60
C MET A 398 -25.55 -28.66 18.77
N LYS A 399 -26.13 -29.83 18.43
CA LYS A 399 -27.45 -29.94 17.78
C LYS A 399 -28.55 -29.27 18.61
N ASP A 400 -28.58 -29.53 19.91
CA ASP A 400 -29.51 -28.94 20.87
C ASP A 400 -29.28 -27.44 21.05
N TYR A 401 -28.04 -26.99 21.14
CA TYR A 401 -27.74 -25.56 21.24
C TYR A 401 -28.17 -24.78 19.99
N ILE A 402 -27.86 -25.27 18.79
CA ILE A 402 -28.33 -24.69 17.51
C ILE A 402 -29.86 -24.62 17.50
N THR A 403 -30.53 -25.72 17.83
CA THR A 403 -32.00 -25.82 17.87
C THR A 403 -32.61 -24.83 18.87
N SER A 404 -32.05 -24.75 20.08
CA SER A 404 -32.51 -23.86 21.14
C SER A 404 -32.33 -22.39 20.75
N CYS A 405 -31.21 -22.02 20.12
CA CYS A 405 -30.95 -20.66 19.68
C CYS A 405 -31.90 -20.25 18.54
N VAL A 406 -31.99 -21.05 17.47
CA VAL A 406 -32.88 -20.79 16.33
C VAL A 406 -34.33 -20.60 16.79
N LYS A 407 -34.84 -21.49 17.65
CA LYS A 407 -36.24 -21.44 18.12
C LYS A 407 -36.50 -20.34 19.16
N LYS A 408 -35.65 -20.17 20.18
CA LYS A 408 -35.91 -19.21 21.27
C LYS A 408 -35.52 -17.77 20.95
N MET A 409 -34.61 -17.56 19.98
CA MET A 409 -34.07 -16.23 19.68
C MET A 409 -34.38 -15.78 18.25
N ALA A 410 -35.21 -16.54 17.51
CA ALA A 410 -35.60 -16.27 16.13
C ALA A 410 -34.40 -16.03 15.19
N LEU A 411 -33.36 -16.87 15.29
CA LEU A 411 -32.18 -16.76 14.44
C LEU A 411 -32.52 -17.29 13.03
N ASN A 412 -32.30 -16.46 12.01
CA ASN A 412 -32.63 -16.72 10.61
C ASN A 412 -31.39 -17.03 9.74
N LYS A 413 -30.19 -16.99 10.34
CA LYS A 413 -28.90 -17.29 9.70
C LYS A 413 -27.94 -18.01 10.66
N ILE A 414 -27.10 -18.89 10.13
CA ILE A 414 -25.93 -19.48 10.80
C ILE A 414 -24.68 -19.13 9.97
N VAL A 415 -23.60 -18.73 10.61
CA VAL A 415 -22.39 -18.23 9.95
C VAL A 415 -21.17 -18.90 10.55
N ILE A 416 -20.44 -19.67 9.74
CA ILE A 416 -19.32 -20.52 10.19
C ILE A 416 -18.03 -19.93 9.62
N GLY A 417 -17.04 -19.66 10.47
CA GLY A 417 -15.71 -19.25 10.00
C GLY A 417 -15.03 -20.34 9.18
N ASN A 418 -14.32 -19.99 8.11
CA ASN A 418 -13.57 -20.94 7.27
C ASN A 418 -12.24 -21.42 7.91
N GLY A 419 -12.25 -21.62 9.21
CA GLY A 419 -11.10 -22.08 9.98
C GLY A 419 -10.95 -23.59 10.05
N THR A 420 -9.99 -23.99 10.88
CA THR A 420 -9.76 -25.38 11.29
C THR A 420 -11.06 -26.03 11.75
N ALA A 421 -11.40 -27.20 11.20
CA ALA A 421 -12.63 -27.98 11.46
C ALA A 421 -13.95 -27.37 10.96
N SER A 422 -13.94 -26.26 10.22
CA SER A 422 -15.15 -25.62 9.66
C SER A 422 -16.04 -26.56 8.84
N ARG A 423 -15.46 -27.50 8.07
CA ARG A 423 -16.20 -28.49 7.27
C ARG A 423 -17.11 -29.38 8.14
N GLN A 424 -16.59 -29.89 9.24
CA GLN A 424 -17.34 -30.75 10.17
C GLN A 424 -18.46 -29.97 10.87
N VAL A 425 -18.19 -28.73 11.26
CA VAL A 425 -19.23 -27.85 11.81
C VAL A 425 -20.32 -27.55 10.78
N ALA A 426 -19.95 -27.37 9.50
CA ALA A 426 -20.88 -27.17 8.40
C ALA A 426 -21.74 -28.41 8.10
N ASP A 427 -21.16 -29.61 8.14
CA ASP A 427 -21.90 -30.87 7.95
C ASP A 427 -22.86 -31.14 9.14
N ILE A 428 -22.41 -30.98 10.38
CA ILE A 428 -23.28 -31.08 11.56
C ILE A 428 -24.40 -30.03 11.50
N THR A 429 -24.09 -28.79 11.10
CA THR A 429 -25.08 -27.73 10.95
C THR A 429 -26.12 -28.07 9.88
N ALA A 430 -25.71 -28.57 8.71
CA ALA A 430 -26.62 -28.99 7.66
C ALA A 430 -27.53 -30.13 8.11
N ASN A 431 -26.96 -31.17 8.74
CA ASN A 431 -27.71 -32.30 9.29
C ASN A 431 -28.75 -31.83 10.31
N VAL A 432 -28.39 -30.91 11.21
CA VAL A 432 -29.32 -30.31 12.19
C VAL A 432 -30.47 -29.54 11.53
N ILE A 433 -30.19 -28.79 10.45
CA ILE A 433 -31.21 -28.05 9.71
C ILE A 433 -32.22 -29.00 9.07
N GLU A 434 -31.76 -30.12 8.50
CA GLU A 434 -32.58 -31.13 7.85
C GLU A 434 -33.34 -32.02 8.85
N GLU A 435 -32.62 -32.70 9.76
CA GLU A 435 -33.16 -33.57 10.82
C GLU A 435 -34.27 -32.87 11.62
N ARG A 436 -34.02 -31.63 12.05
CA ARG A 436 -34.89 -30.88 12.95
C ARG A 436 -35.74 -29.83 12.23
N LYS A 437 -35.74 -29.87 10.88
CA LYS A 437 -36.54 -29.04 9.95
C LYS A 437 -36.49 -27.54 10.24
N LEU A 438 -35.31 -27.01 10.56
CA LEU A 438 -35.13 -25.63 11.00
C LEU A 438 -35.31 -24.63 9.85
N SER A 439 -36.05 -23.54 10.08
CA SER A 439 -36.27 -22.43 9.15
C SER A 439 -35.10 -21.45 9.13
N VAL A 440 -33.89 -21.98 8.91
CA VAL A 440 -32.62 -21.26 8.98
C VAL A 440 -31.72 -21.69 7.81
N GLU A 441 -30.81 -20.81 7.41
CA GLU A 441 -29.80 -21.06 6.37
C GLU A 441 -28.41 -20.88 6.96
N TYR A 442 -27.42 -21.63 6.48
CA TYR A 442 -26.03 -21.51 6.90
C TYR A 442 -25.10 -21.11 5.74
N ALA A 443 -24.04 -20.37 6.06
CA ALA A 443 -22.92 -20.11 5.15
C ALA A 443 -21.59 -20.37 5.85
N ILE A 444 -20.56 -20.64 5.04
CA ILE A 444 -19.15 -20.57 5.44
C ILE A 444 -18.64 -19.19 4.98
N VAL A 445 -17.89 -18.49 5.83
CA VAL A 445 -17.37 -17.14 5.56
C VAL A 445 -15.91 -17.01 5.97
N SER A 446 -15.20 -16.05 5.39
CA SER A 446 -13.81 -15.79 5.76
C SER A 446 -13.68 -15.42 7.25
N GLU A 447 -12.93 -16.20 8.03
CA GLU A 447 -12.54 -15.84 9.40
C GLU A 447 -11.27 -14.99 9.46
N ALA A 448 -10.71 -14.59 8.32
CA ALA A 448 -9.45 -13.85 8.25
C ALA A 448 -9.44 -12.64 9.19
N GLY A 449 -8.37 -12.55 9.99
CA GLY A 449 -8.18 -11.50 10.99
C GLY A 449 -9.06 -11.58 12.25
N ALA A 450 -10.04 -12.48 12.36
CA ALA A 450 -10.91 -12.58 13.55
C ALA A 450 -10.11 -12.90 14.84
N SER A 451 -9.05 -13.70 14.72
CA SER A 451 -8.10 -14.02 15.79
C SER A 451 -7.13 -12.88 16.15
N VAL A 452 -6.91 -11.94 15.23
CA VAL A 452 -6.15 -10.70 15.49
C VAL A 452 -7.06 -9.66 16.13
N TYR A 453 -8.31 -9.57 15.68
CA TYR A 453 -9.35 -8.75 16.28
C TYR A 453 -9.60 -9.13 17.75
N SER A 454 -9.81 -10.41 18.08
CA SER A 454 -10.23 -10.84 19.43
C SER A 454 -9.29 -10.41 20.57
N VAL A 455 -7.99 -10.31 20.29
CA VAL A 455 -6.94 -9.87 21.23
C VAL A 455 -6.56 -8.39 21.10
N SER A 456 -7.07 -7.69 20.08
CA SER A 456 -6.83 -6.26 19.84
C SER A 456 -7.43 -5.37 20.93
N ASP A 457 -6.89 -4.17 21.09
CA ASP A 457 -7.44 -3.19 22.03
C ASP A 457 -8.84 -2.73 21.63
N VAL A 458 -9.14 -2.68 20.32
CA VAL A 458 -10.50 -2.45 19.79
C VAL A 458 -11.51 -3.45 20.34
N ALA A 459 -11.18 -4.75 20.39
CA ALA A 459 -12.09 -5.75 20.93
C ALA A 459 -12.12 -5.77 22.47
N LYS A 460 -11.12 -5.18 23.15
CA LYS A 460 -11.18 -4.92 24.61
C LYS A 460 -12.08 -3.72 24.92
N GLU A 461 -12.05 -2.68 24.09
CA GLU A 461 -12.92 -1.50 24.17
C GLU A 461 -14.39 -1.85 23.87
N GLU A 462 -14.66 -2.61 22.81
CA GLU A 462 -16.04 -3.03 22.47
C GLU A 462 -16.59 -4.07 23.45
N PHE A 463 -15.75 -4.93 24.05
CA PHE A 463 -16.19 -6.07 24.84
C PHE A 463 -15.34 -6.34 26.10
N PRO A 464 -15.26 -5.39 27.06
CA PRO A 464 -14.44 -5.55 28.26
C PRO A 464 -14.81 -6.80 29.09
N ASN A 465 -16.12 -7.08 29.20
CA ASN A 465 -16.66 -8.16 30.02
C ASN A 465 -16.90 -9.49 29.26
N LEU A 466 -16.62 -9.55 27.95
CA LEU A 466 -16.69 -10.81 27.19
C LEU A 466 -15.30 -11.46 27.18
N ASP A 467 -15.26 -12.74 27.54
CA ASP A 467 -14.06 -13.57 27.41
C ASP A 467 -13.51 -13.51 25.97
N PRO A 468 -12.20 -13.19 25.77
CA PRO A 468 -11.56 -13.11 24.46
C PRO A 468 -11.84 -14.27 23.52
N ILE A 469 -12.09 -15.49 24.02
CA ILE A 469 -12.34 -16.68 23.21
C ILE A 469 -13.59 -16.53 22.31
N TYR A 470 -14.60 -15.75 22.71
CA TYR A 470 -15.84 -15.54 21.92
C TYR A 470 -15.75 -14.36 20.95
N ARG A 471 -14.78 -13.44 21.13
CA ARG A 471 -14.68 -12.22 20.31
C ARG A 471 -14.35 -12.49 18.84
N GLY A 472 -13.74 -13.64 18.54
CA GLY A 472 -13.55 -14.13 17.17
C GLY A 472 -14.88 -14.45 16.48
N ALA A 473 -15.74 -15.25 17.13
CA ALA A 473 -17.09 -15.57 16.67
C ALA A 473 -17.96 -14.31 16.47
N VAL A 474 -17.87 -13.32 17.38
CA VAL A 474 -18.55 -12.02 17.19
C VAL A 474 -18.16 -11.37 15.86
N SER A 475 -16.87 -11.33 15.53
CA SER A 475 -16.39 -10.74 14.28
C SER A 475 -16.79 -11.55 13.05
N ILE A 476 -16.86 -12.88 13.15
CA ILE A 476 -17.37 -13.78 12.10
C ILE A 476 -18.85 -13.54 11.81
N GLY A 477 -19.68 -13.25 12.81
CA GLY A 477 -21.08 -12.87 12.60
C GLY A 477 -21.24 -11.45 12.05
N ARG A 478 -20.60 -10.46 12.69
CA ARG A 478 -20.76 -9.04 12.32
C ARG A 478 -20.29 -8.70 10.91
N ARG A 479 -19.28 -9.39 10.38
CA ARG A 479 -18.84 -9.21 8.97
C ARG A 479 -19.87 -9.67 7.93
N VAL A 480 -20.96 -10.34 8.32
CA VAL A 480 -22.10 -10.62 7.43
C VAL A 480 -23.17 -9.54 7.55
N ILE A 481 -23.40 -9.00 8.75
CA ILE A 481 -24.35 -7.89 8.99
C ILE A 481 -23.90 -6.65 8.23
N ASP A 482 -22.64 -6.23 8.41
CA ASP A 482 -22.00 -5.18 7.60
C ASP A 482 -20.49 -5.44 7.44
N PRO A 483 -20.06 -6.01 6.30
CA PRO A 483 -18.64 -6.30 6.03
C PRO A 483 -17.75 -5.07 6.19
N LEU A 484 -18.19 -3.90 5.71
CA LEU A 484 -17.43 -2.67 5.79
C LEU A 484 -17.21 -2.24 7.24
N SER A 485 -18.27 -2.21 8.06
CA SER A 485 -18.20 -1.73 9.44
C SER A 485 -17.38 -2.63 10.36
N GLU A 486 -17.35 -3.94 10.14
CA GLU A 486 -16.56 -4.86 10.95
C GLU A 486 -15.10 -4.97 10.48
N LEU A 487 -14.85 -5.07 9.17
CA LEU A 487 -13.52 -5.36 8.65
C LEU A 487 -12.54 -4.17 8.72
N VAL A 488 -13.01 -2.92 8.75
CA VAL A 488 -12.14 -1.74 8.98
C VAL A 488 -11.48 -1.69 10.36
N LYS A 489 -11.95 -2.51 11.31
CA LYS A 489 -11.34 -2.71 12.64
C LYS A 489 -10.08 -3.58 12.58
N ILE A 490 -9.94 -4.39 11.53
CA ILE A 490 -8.88 -5.38 11.38
C ILE A 490 -7.66 -4.74 10.70
N PRO A 491 -6.43 -4.92 11.22
CA PRO A 491 -5.22 -4.51 10.49
C PRO A 491 -5.17 -5.17 9.12
N VAL A 492 -4.99 -4.37 8.05
CA VAL A 492 -5.20 -4.84 6.67
C VAL A 492 -4.31 -6.04 6.30
N ARG A 493 -3.08 -6.07 6.82
CA ARG A 493 -2.12 -7.18 6.69
C ARG A 493 -2.60 -8.52 7.28
N SER A 494 -3.65 -8.49 8.11
CA SER A 494 -4.28 -9.65 8.75
C SER A 494 -5.56 -10.12 8.05
N MET A 495 -6.08 -9.39 7.06
CA MET A 495 -7.32 -9.74 6.34
C MET A 495 -7.15 -10.80 5.24
N GLY A 496 -5.95 -11.38 5.08
CA GLY A 496 -5.75 -12.56 4.20
C GLY A 496 -5.83 -12.29 2.69
N ILE A 497 -5.79 -11.02 2.28
CA ILE A 497 -6.03 -10.52 0.91
C ILE A 497 -5.07 -11.04 -0.18
N GLY A 498 -3.97 -11.71 0.16
CA GLY A 498 -3.20 -12.46 -0.84
C GLY A 498 -1.91 -13.13 -0.39
N MET A 499 -1.46 -14.12 -1.17
CA MET A 499 -0.39 -15.09 -0.83
C MET A 499 0.97 -14.49 -0.40
N TYR A 500 1.31 -13.29 -0.87
CA TYR A 500 2.61 -12.63 -0.68
C TYR A 500 2.53 -11.33 0.13
N GLN A 501 1.39 -11.04 0.78
CA GLN A 501 1.18 -9.83 1.59
C GLN A 501 2.20 -9.63 2.74
N HIS A 502 2.91 -10.69 3.16
CA HIS A 502 3.96 -10.63 4.19
C HIS A 502 5.38 -10.46 3.61
N ASP A 503 5.53 -10.59 2.29
CA ASP A 503 6.82 -10.47 1.58
C ASP A 503 7.06 -9.04 1.03
N ILE A 504 6.00 -8.23 0.92
CA ILE A 504 6.01 -6.81 0.52
C ILE A 504 6.37 -5.90 1.71
N SER A 505 6.92 -4.72 1.40
CA SER A 505 7.07 -3.59 2.34
C SER A 505 5.76 -3.24 3.06
N GLU A 506 5.77 -3.31 4.39
CA GLU A 506 4.59 -3.06 5.24
C GLU A 506 4.09 -1.61 5.16
N ALA A 507 4.99 -0.63 5.01
CA ALA A 507 4.63 0.77 4.87
C ALA A 507 3.93 1.08 3.54
N GLU A 508 4.35 0.43 2.45
CA GLU A 508 3.77 0.62 1.12
C GLU A 508 2.44 -0.10 1.00
N LEU A 509 2.36 -1.34 1.49
CA LEU A 509 1.14 -2.12 1.59
C LEU A 509 0.06 -1.39 2.41
N THR A 510 0.42 -0.89 3.60
CA THR A 510 -0.53 -0.17 4.47
C THR A 510 -0.98 1.14 3.83
N ARG A 511 -0.07 1.91 3.21
CA ARG A 511 -0.41 3.16 2.51
C ARG A 511 -1.37 2.92 1.35
N ALA A 512 -1.07 1.95 0.49
CA ALA A 512 -1.87 1.67 -0.70
C ALA A 512 -3.26 1.14 -0.35
N LEU A 513 -3.37 0.31 0.67
CA LEU A 513 -4.64 -0.32 1.03
C LEU A 513 -5.52 0.54 1.94
N ASN A 514 -4.94 1.45 2.75
CA ASN A 514 -5.72 2.48 3.43
C ASN A 514 -6.47 3.37 2.42
N ARG A 515 -5.87 3.70 1.27
CA ARG A 515 -6.55 4.40 0.17
C ARG A 515 -7.76 3.63 -0.36
N VAL A 516 -7.68 2.29 -0.44
CA VAL A 516 -8.83 1.45 -0.81
C VAL A 516 -9.91 1.50 0.26
N VAL A 517 -9.54 1.42 1.55
CA VAL A 517 -10.48 1.55 2.67
C VAL A 517 -11.19 2.91 2.65
N GLU A 518 -10.45 4.01 2.52
CA GLU A 518 -10.98 5.37 2.35
C GLU A 518 -12.01 5.42 1.20
N SER A 519 -11.62 4.91 0.03
CA SER A 519 -12.49 4.88 -1.18
C SER A 519 -13.76 4.04 -0.98
N CYS A 520 -13.71 2.95 -0.21
CA CYS A 520 -14.89 2.14 0.08
C CYS A 520 -15.82 2.84 1.07
N VAL A 521 -15.26 3.46 2.11
CA VAL A 521 -16.03 4.20 3.12
C VAL A 521 -16.67 5.46 2.55
N THR A 522 -15.98 6.23 1.71
CA THR A 522 -16.58 7.40 1.05
C THR A 522 -17.59 7.00 -0.03
N CYS A 523 -17.38 5.87 -0.73
CA CYS A 523 -18.32 5.31 -1.71
C CYS A 523 -19.66 4.92 -1.08
N VAL A 524 -19.65 4.18 0.02
CA VAL A 524 -20.88 3.76 0.74
C VAL A 524 -21.49 4.93 1.54
N GLY A 525 -20.66 5.82 2.07
CA GLY A 525 -21.08 6.83 3.03
C GLY A 525 -21.33 6.24 4.43
N VAL A 526 -21.49 7.11 5.43
CA VAL A 526 -21.48 6.71 6.84
C VAL A 526 -22.64 7.33 7.61
N ASN A 527 -23.46 6.50 8.27
CA ASN A 527 -24.54 6.99 9.13
C ASN A 527 -23.97 7.60 10.42
N ALA A 528 -24.01 8.94 10.53
CA ALA A 528 -23.40 9.67 11.65
C ALA A 528 -24.05 9.39 13.01
N ALA A 529 -25.27 8.85 13.06
CA ALA A 529 -25.97 8.50 14.30
C ALA A 529 -25.62 7.08 14.80
N VAL A 530 -25.34 6.13 13.89
CA VAL A 530 -25.22 4.69 14.23
C VAL A 530 -23.81 4.13 14.04
N ALA A 531 -23.09 4.52 12.99
CA ALA A 531 -21.84 3.87 12.59
C ALA A 531 -20.76 3.88 13.68
N ASN A 532 -19.91 2.85 13.74
CA ASN A 532 -18.86 2.75 14.74
C ASN A 532 -17.72 3.77 14.52
N ARG A 533 -16.89 4.00 15.56
CA ARG A 533 -15.81 5.00 15.50
C ARG A 533 -14.81 4.74 14.37
N TYR A 534 -14.48 3.47 14.13
CA TYR A 534 -13.40 3.08 13.22
C TYR A 534 -13.74 3.31 11.76
N VAL A 535 -15.02 3.24 11.37
CA VAL A 535 -15.50 3.64 10.03
C VAL A 535 -15.38 5.14 9.82
N MET A 536 -15.82 5.95 10.80
CA MET A 536 -15.73 7.42 10.70
C MET A 536 -14.27 7.91 10.65
N GLU A 537 -13.36 7.22 11.35
CA GLU A 537 -11.90 7.45 11.28
C GLU A 537 -11.27 7.10 9.90
N LYS A 538 -12.03 6.58 8.92
CA LYS A 538 -11.57 6.36 7.53
C LYS A 538 -12.06 7.41 6.53
N ILE A 539 -12.93 8.35 6.92
CA ILE A 539 -13.32 9.45 6.05
C ILE A 539 -12.15 10.45 6.00
N PRO A 540 -11.53 10.72 4.83
CA PRO A 540 -10.45 11.70 4.75
C PRO A 540 -10.88 13.08 5.28
N GLY A 541 -10.00 13.73 6.03
CA GLY A 541 -10.30 15.01 6.71
C GLY A 541 -10.95 14.87 8.10
N VAL A 542 -11.49 13.69 8.46
CA VAL A 542 -11.97 13.43 9.82
C VAL A 542 -10.80 13.05 10.73
N THR A 543 -10.75 13.64 11.93
CA THR A 543 -9.75 13.31 12.97
C THR A 543 -10.37 12.51 14.11
N LYS A 544 -9.57 11.73 14.85
CA LYS A 544 -10.05 10.95 16.01
C LYS A 544 -10.82 11.81 17.00
N ARG A 545 -10.29 12.99 17.35
CA ARG A 545 -10.94 13.95 18.26
C ARG A 545 -12.34 14.35 17.77
N MET A 546 -12.52 14.54 16.46
CA MET A 546 -13.84 14.87 15.90
C MET A 546 -14.79 13.67 15.97
N VAL A 547 -14.28 12.45 15.78
CA VAL A 547 -15.07 11.21 16.00
C VAL A 547 -15.47 11.06 17.47
N ASP A 548 -14.57 11.32 18.42
CA ASP A 548 -14.88 11.30 19.85
C ASP A 548 -15.99 12.32 20.19
N GLN A 549 -15.96 13.51 19.57
CA GLN A 549 -17.01 14.52 19.72
C GLN A 549 -18.33 14.14 19.03
N ILE A 550 -18.31 13.46 17.87
CA ILE A 550 -19.52 12.89 17.24
C ILE A 550 -20.15 11.85 18.16
N VAL A 551 -19.36 10.93 18.72
CA VAL A 551 -19.85 9.88 19.63
C VAL A 551 -20.38 10.45 20.95
N LEU A 552 -19.74 11.50 21.49
CA LEU A 552 -20.25 12.25 22.65
C LEU A 552 -21.55 13.01 22.33
N ALA A 553 -21.64 13.62 21.14
CA ALA A 553 -22.84 14.32 20.68
C ALA A 553 -24.04 13.37 20.62
N ARG A 554 -23.90 12.16 20.03
CA ARG A 554 -24.98 11.14 19.98
C ARG A 554 -25.60 10.81 21.34
N ARG A 555 -24.80 10.82 22.42
CA ARG A 555 -25.24 10.51 23.79
C ARG A 555 -25.95 11.67 24.48
N THR A 556 -25.71 12.90 24.02
CA THR A 556 -26.17 14.14 24.68
C THR A 556 -27.20 14.90 23.86
N LYS A 557 -27.29 14.66 22.55
CA LYS A 557 -28.17 15.30 21.57
C LYS A 557 -28.52 14.28 20.47
N LYS A 558 -29.74 14.35 19.93
CA LYS A 558 -30.08 13.59 18.71
C LYS A 558 -29.40 14.27 17.51
N LEU A 559 -28.49 13.56 16.85
CA LEU A 559 -27.97 13.96 15.54
C LEU A 559 -29.00 13.53 14.49
N LEU A 560 -29.71 14.48 13.88
CA LEU A 560 -30.79 14.21 12.94
C LEU A 560 -30.44 14.57 11.50
N SER A 561 -29.60 15.59 11.31
CA SER A 561 -29.30 16.20 10.01
C SER A 561 -27.81 16.43 9.80
N ARG A 562 -27.40 16.68 8.55
CA ARG A 562 -26.02 17.12 8.26
C ARG A 562 -25.67 18.43 8.98
N GLU A 563 -26.62 19.33 9.15
CA GLU A 563 -26.44 20.60 9.86
C GLU A 563 -26.02 20.41 11.33
N ASP A 564 -26.42 19.30 11.96
CA ASP A 564 -25.98 19.00 13.33
C ASP A 564 -24.47 18.73 13.43
N LEU A 565 -23.80 18.36 12.33
CA LEU A 565 -22.34 18.18 12.30
C LEU A 565 -21.59 19.50 12.47
N ARG A 566 -22.08 20.62 11.91
CA ARG A 566 -21.50 21.97 12.09
C ARG A 566 -21.45 22.39 13.57
N ARG A 567 -22.32 21.82 14.40
CA ARG A 567 -22.44 22.12 15.84
C ARG A 567 -21.44 21.34 16.71
N ILE A 568 -20.59 20.49 16.11
CA ILE A 568 -19.68 19.60 16.82
C ILE A 568 -18.32 20.30 17.05
N PRO A 569 -17.75 20.28 18.27
CA PRO A 569 -16.47 20.94 18.56
C PRO A 569 -15.33 20.47 17.64
N GLY A 570 -14.70 21.42 16.95
CA GLY A 570 -13.66 21.17 15.94
C GLY A 570 -14.17 21.10 14.49
N MET A 571 -15.48 21.12 14.25
CA MET A 571 -16.06 21.19 12.92
C MET A 571 -15.97 22.62 12.36
N THR A 572 -14.85 22.97 11.72
CA THR A 572 -14.79 24.23 10.95
C THR A 572 -15.56 24.08 9.64
N GLU A 573 -16.06 25.18 9.07
CA GLU A 573 -16.81 25.13 7.80
C GLU A 573 -15.97 24.53 6.64
N ALA A 574 -14.65 24.74 6.65
CA ALA A 574 -13.74 24.12 5.70
C ALA A 574 -13.71 22.59 5.82
N VAL A 575 -13.69 22.05 7.06
CA VAL A 575 -13.73 20.59 7.27
C VAL A 575 -15.12 20.03 7.03
N TYR A 576 -16.19 20.74 7.46
CA TYR A 576 -17.57 20.37 7.16
C TYR A 576 -17.77 20.21 5.65
N LYS A 577 -17.35 21.19 4.85
CA LYS A 577 -17.41 21.13 3.38
C LYS A 577 -16.64 19.94 2.79
N GLN A 578 -15.55 19.48 3.40
CA GLN A 578 -14.83 18.30 2.92
C GLN A 578 -15.55 16.97 3.19
N ILE A 579 -16.36 16.89 4.26
CA ILE A 579 -16.86 15.60 4.77
C ILE A 579 -18.38 15.43 4.72
N ALA A 580 -19.17 16.51 4.63
CA ALA A 580 -20.62 16.47 4.85
C ALA A 580 -21.35 15.49 3.92
N GLY A 581 -20.99 15.46 2.64
CA GLY A 581 -21.56 14.54 1.65
C GLY A 581 -21.19 13.06 1.85
N PHE A 582 -20.19 12.75 2.68
CA PHE A 582 -19.85 11.36 3.05
C PHE A 582 -20.62 10.88 4.29
N PHE A 583 -21.26 11.78 5.04
CA PHE A 583 -22.20 11.40 6.10
C PHE A 583 -23.62 11.31 5.55
N ARG A 584 -24.35 10.27 5.96
CA ARG A 584 -25.77 10.05 5.62
C ARG A 584 -26.65 10.11 6.87
N PHE A 585 -27.87 10.61 6.75
CA PHE A 585 -28.86 10.67 7.81
C PHE A 585 -30.22 10.15 7.33
N PRO A 586 -30.52 8.84 7.50
CA PRO A 586 -31.75 8.25 6.99
C PRO A 586 -33.05 8.87 7.52
N ASN A 587 -33.02 9.41 8.73
CA ASN A 587 -34.18 9.97 9.41
C ASN A 587 -34.12 11.52 9.48
N SER A 588 -33.41 12.17 8.55
CA SER A 588 -33.33 13.64 8.50
C SER A 588 -34.64 14.25 8.00
N PRO A 589 -35.07 15.41 8.54
CA PRO A 589 -36.14 16.21 7.94
C PRO A 589 -35.87 16.62 6.48
N ASN A 590 -34.60 16.68 6.06
CA ASN A 590 -34.24 16.85 4.66
C ASN A 590 -33.81 15.49 4.05
N PRO A 591 -34.60 14.89 3.14
CA PRO A 591 -34.28 13.57 2.57
C PRO A 591 -33.00 13.56 1.72
N LEU A 592 -32.50 14.73 1.27
CA LEU A 592 -31.21 14.82 0.58
C LEU A 592 -30.03 14.45 1.49
N ASP A 593 -30.16 14.56 2.82
CA ASP A 593 -29.13 14.12 3.77
C ASP A 593 -28.90 12.60 3.75
N ASN A 594 -29.78 11.79 3.13
CA ASN A 594 -29.59 10.34 2.99
C ASN A 594 -28.98 9.94 1.62
N SER A 595 -28.64 10.90 0.78
CA SER A 595 -28.00 10.70 -0.54
C SER A 595 -26.51 11.05 -0.51
N ASN A 596 -25.77 10.75 -1.58
CA ASN A 596 -24.42 11.30 -1.80
C ASN A 596 -24.44 12.76 -2.31
N ILE A 597 -25.59 13.41 -2.48
CA ILE A 597 -25.67 14.82 -2.92
C ILE A 597 -25.06 15.72 -1.84
N HIS A 598 -24.14 16.61 -2.21
CA HIS A 598 -23.50 17.50 -1.25
C HIS A 598 -24.44 18.64 -0.80
N PRO A 599 -24.42 19.11 0.46
CA PRO A 599 -25.28 20.21 0.92
C PRO A 599 -25.16 21.52 0.11
N GLU A 600 -24.00 21.79 -0.50
CA GLU A 600 -23.84 22.96 -1.39
C GLU A 600 -24.66 22.86 -2.69
N SER A 601 -25.13 21.66 -3.03
CA SER A 601 -25.98 21.38 -4.20
C SER A 601 -27.47 21.36 -3.88
N TYR A 602 -27.90 21.57 -2.62
CA TYR A 602 -29.33 21.58 -2.30
C TYR A 602 -30.11 22.69 -3.04
N PRO A 603 -29.61 23.94 -3.17
CA PRO A 603 -30.26 24.96 -4.00
C PRO A 603 -30.27 24.65 -5.51
N ILE A 604 -29.36 23.77 -5.98
CA ILE A 604 -29.33 23.29 -7.36
C ILE A 604 -30.49 22.32 -7.60
N VAL A 605 -30.80 21.44 -6.63
CA VAL A 605 -31.97 20.55 -6.68
C VAL A 605 -33.28 21.34 -6.68
N GLU A 606 -33.39 22.38 -5.84
CA GLU A 606 -34.58 23.25 -5.79
C GLU A 606 -34.81 23.98 -7.13
N LYS A 607 -33.74 24.54 -7.72
CA LYS A 607 -33.79 25.11 -9.07
C LYS A 607 -34.17 24.09 -10.14
N LEU A 608 -33.66 22.85 -10.09
CA LEU A 608 -33.98 21.79 -11.05
C LEU A 608 -35.46 21.42 -11.01
N MET A 609 -36.04 21.28 -9.81
CA MET A 609 -37.47 21.00 -9.64
C MET A 609 -38.34 22.09 -10.28
N GLY A 610 -38.01 23.36 -10.05
CA GLY A 610 -38.68 24.49 -10.70
C GLY A 610 -38.45 24.54 -12.22
N ALA A 611 -37.22 24.31 -12.69
CA ALA A 611 -36.87 24.36 -14.10
C ALA A 611 -37.45 23.22 -14.96
N LEU A 612 -37.95 22.16 -14.31
CA LEU A 612 -38.63 21.01 -14.92
C LEU A 612 -40.14 20.96 -14.59
N ASN A 613 -40.65 21.90 -13.79
CA ASN A 613 -42.03 21.92 -13.27
C ASN A 613 -42.47 20.59 -12.60
N GLU A 614 -41.58 19.98 -11.81
CA GLU A 614 -41.84 18.66 -11.19
C GLU A 614 -41.46 18.64 -9.71
N GLU A 615 -42.44 18.32 -8.86
CA GLU A 615 -42.33 18.29 -7.40
C GLU A 615 -41.71 16.98 -6.89
N GLN A 616 -41.84 15.88 -7.65
CA GLN A 616 -41.31 14.58 -7.26
C GLN A 616 -39.84 14.45 -7.69
N ARG A 617 -38.93 14.62 -6.73
CA ARG A 617 -37.46 14.44 -6.90
C ARG A 617 -37.09 13.16 -7.69
N VAL A 618 -37.78 12.05 -7.45
CA VAL A 618 -37.56 10.77 -8.15
C VAL A 618 -37.87 10.85 -9.65
N ARG A 619 -38.88 11.64 -10.05
CA ARG A 619 -39.17 11.90 -11.45
C ARG A 619 -38.12 12.83 -12.06
N VAL A 620 -37.73 13.91 -11.37
CA VAL A 620 -36.60 14.77 -11.79
C VAL A 620 -35.34 13.95 -12.09
N GLY A 621 -34.95 13.04 -11.19
CA GLY A 621 -33.80 12.15 -11.42
C GLY A 621 -33.96 11.28 -12.67
N ARG A 622 -35.12 10.64 -12.85
CA ARG A 622 -35.41 9.80 -14.03
C ARG A 622 -35.47 10.59 -15.34
N THR A 623 -35.99 11.82 -15.31
CA THR A 623 -35.99 12.73 -16.45
C THR A 623 -34.56 13.10 -16.84
N LEU A 624 -33.71 13.45 -15.87
CA LEU A 624 -32.29 13.73 -16.12
C LEU A 624 -31.55 12.50 -16.68
N GLN A 625 -31.89 11.27 -16.24
CA GLN A 625 -31.33 10.03 -16.78
C GLN A 625 -31.79 9.72 -18.22
N GLY A 626 -32.89 10.31 -18.69
CA GLY A 626 -33.41 10.14 -20.04
C GLY A 626 -33.02 11.24 -21.04
N MET A 627 -32.35 12.31 -20.58
CA MET A 627 -31.96 13.46 -21.40
C MET A 627 -30.69 13.21 -22.22
N GLY A 628 -30.62 13.82 -23.40
CA GLY A 628 -29.41 13.87 -24.23
C GLY A 628 -28.35 14.81 -23.66
N GLU A 629 -27.09 14.64 -24.08
CA GLU A 629 -25.97 15.44 -23.57
C GLU A 629 -26.12 16.96 -23.83
N ALA A 630 -26.71 17.33 -24.97
CA ALA A 630 -27.02 18.73 -25.28
C ALA A 630 -28.09 19.32 -24.33
N GLU A 631 -29.16 18.58 -24.07
CA GLU A 631 -30.25 18.98 -23.16
C GLU A 631 -29.73 19.12 -21.72
N LEU A 632 -28.90 18.17 -21.27
CA LEU A 632 -28.23 18.23 -19.97
C LEU A 632 -27.31 19.45 -19.87
N LYS A 633 -26.60 19.82 -20.95
CA LYS A 633 -25.76 21.02 -20.97
C LYS A 633 -26.58 22.30 -20.85
N GLU A 634 -27.62 22.47 -21.67
CA GLU A 634 -28.50 23.64 -21.60
C GLU A 634 -29.18 23.76 -20.22
N LEU A 635 -29.56 22.63 -19.62
CA LEU A 635 -30.12 22.58 -18.27
C LEU A 635 -29.07 22.95 -17.20
N ALA A 636 -27.83 22.50 -17.34
CA ALA A 636 -26.72 22.81 -16.43
C ALA A 636 -26.40 24.31 -16.42
N ASP A 637 -26.29 24.90 -17.62
CA ASP A 637 -26.09 26.34 -17.81
C ASP A 637 -27.27 27.16 -17.23
N ARG A 638 -28.51 26.72 -17.50
CA ARG A 638 -29.75 27.37 -17.00
C ARG A 638 -29.91 27.33 -15.48
N VAL A 639 -29.43 26.27 -14.83
CA VAL A 639 -29.48 26.11 -13.36
C VAL A 639 -28.26 26.76 -12.69
N GLY A 640 -27.14 26.85 -13.39
CA GLY A 640 -25.86 27.38 -12.88
C GLY A 640 -25.06 26.31 -12.15
N CYS A 641 -24.82 25.16 -12.78
CA CYS A 641 -24.02 24.05 -12.27
C CYS A 641 -23.25 23.34 -13.39
N GLY A 642 -22.32 22.44 -13.03
CA GLY A 642 -21.57 21.65 -14.02
C GLY A 642 -22.29 20.38 -14.50
N ARG A 643 -21.80 19.79 -15.59
CA ARG A 643 -22.38 18.59 -16.24
C ARG A 643 -22.25 17.35 -15.36
N ALA A 644 -21.07 17.12 -14.75
CA ALA A 644 -20.85 16.01 -13.83
C ALA A 644 -21.63 16.19 -12.51
N THR A 645 -21.89 17.43 -12.10
CA THR A 645 -22.82 17.76 -11.01
C THR A 645 -24.25 17.31 -11.36
N LEU A 646 -24.75 17.56 -12.58
CA LEU A 646 -26.05 17.02 -13.01
C LEU A 646 -26.07 15.49 -13.11
N GLU A 647 -25.01 14.84 -13.61
CA GLU A 647 -24.90 13.37 -13.64
C GLU A 647 -25.09 12.76 -12.23
N LEU A 648 -24.43 13.35 -11.21
CA LEU A 648 -24.57 12.92 -9.82
C LEU A 648 -26.00 13.12 -9.29
N LEU A 649 -26.62 14.27 -9.58
CA LEU A 649 -28.00 14.56 -9.19
C LEU A 649 -29.00 13.62 -9.89
N ALA A 650 -28.79 13.29 -11.15
CA ALA A 650 -29.65 12.38 -11.91
C ALA A 650 -29.75 11.00 -11.22
N VAL A 651 -28.60 10.41 -10.88
CA VAL A 651 -28.52 9.09 -10.22
C VAL A 651 -29.08 9.14 -8.79
N GLU A 652 -28.63 10.09 -7.97
CA GLU A 652 -28.99 10.16 -6.55
C GLU A 652 -30.44 10.60 -6.31
N LEU A 653 -31.05 11.37 -7.22
CA LEU A 653 -32.47 11.71 -7.14
C LEU A 653 -33.36 10.58 -7.68
N ALA A 654 -32.92 9.83 -8.70
CA ALA A 654 -33.68 8.70 -9.27
C ALA A 654 -33.77 7.49 -8.32
N SER A 655 -32.69 7.23 -7.57
CA SER A 655 -32.59 6.15 -6.58
C SER A 655 -32.05 6.66 -5.24
N PRO A 656 -32.83 7.46 -4.47
CA PRO A 656 -32.37 8.03 -3.21
C PRO A 656 -31.98 6.96 -2.19
N ALA A 657 -30.93 7.24 -1.41
CA ALA A 657 -30.42 6.37 -0.35
C ALA A 657 -29.95 4.97 -0.77
N LEU A 658 -29.71 4.74 -2.07
CA LEU A 658 -29.13 3.49 -2.56
C LEU A 658 -27.79 3.20 -1.87
N ASP A 659 -27.65 2.00 -1.32
CA ASP A 659 -26.36 1.45 -0.91
C ASP A 659 -25.69 0.88 -2.17
N PRO A 660 -24.50 1.35 -2.58
CA PRO A 660 -23.84 0.87 -3.80
C PRO A 660 -23.41 -0.61 -3.72
N ARG A 661 -23.62 -1.26 -2.56
CA ARG A 661 -23.42 -2.71 -2.36
C ARG A 661 -24.69 -3.53 -2.54
N SER A 662 -25.83 -2.90 -2.86
CA SER A 662 -27.13 -3.58 -2.98
C SER A 662 -27.16 -4.66 -4.07
N GLU A 663 -26.41 -4.51 -5.15
CA GLU A 663 -26.33 -5.49 -6.25
C GLU A 663 -25.20 -6.53 -6.08
N LEU A 664 -24.33 -6.33 -5.08
CA LEU A 664 -23.17 -7.20 -4.82
C LEU A 664 -23.58 -8.45 -4.01
N PRO A 665 -22.76 -9.53 -4.04
CA PRO A 665 -23.03 -10.74 -3.26
C PRO A 665 -22.87 -10.50 -1.76
N TYR A 666 -23.60 -11.28 -0.96
CA TYR A 666 -23.37 -11.40 0.47
C TYR A 666 -22.02 -12.09 0.76
N ALA A 667 -21.50 -11.88 1.97
CA ALA A 667 -20.40 -12.67 2.51
C ALA A 667 -20.83 -14.14 2.71
N GLY A 668 -20.47 -15.01 1.76
CA GLY A 668 -20.71 -16.45 1.76
C GLY A 668 -22.04 -16.90 1.13
N LEU A 669 -22.03 -18.08 0.52
CA LEU A 669 -23.17 -18.72 -0.15
C LEU A 669 -24.08 -19.46 0.84
N PHE A 670 -25.15 -18.80 1.24
CA PHE A 670 -26.18 -19.33 2.15
C PHE A 670 -26.96 -20.50 1.54
N ARG A 671 -27.21 -21.54 2.34
CA ARG A 671 -27.82 -22.81 1.94
C ARG A 671 -28.47 -23.54 3.11
N ARG A 672 -29.26 -24.59 2.84
CA ARG A 672 -29.96 -25.41 3.86
C ARG A 672 -29.55 -26.88 3.93
N ALA A 673 -28.80 -27.36 2.94
CA ALA A 673 -28.30 -28.74 2.85
C ALA A 673 -26.77 -28.73 2.64
N SER A 674 -26.08 -29.82 2.99
CA SER A 674 -24.64 -29.93 2.75
C SER A 674 -24.33 -30.15 1.27
N LYS A 675 -23.10 -29.79 0.87
CA LYS A 675 -22.57 -29.95 -0.48
C LYS A 675 -21.33 -30.85 -0.37
N LYS A 676 -21.31 -31.96 -1.12
CA LYS A 676 -20.28 -33.00 -0.99
C LYS A 676 -18.87 -32.41 -1.09
N ALA A 677 -18.07 -32.62 -0.04
CA ALA A 677 -16.72 -32.07 0.08
C ALA A 677 -15.66 -32.83 -0.73
N ASP A 678 -15.91 -34.10 -1.06
CA ASP A 678 -15.00 -34.98 -1.81
C ASP A 678 -15.03 -34.69 -3.33
N VAL A 679 -14.63 -33.48 -3.69
CA VAL A 679 -14.57 -33.01 -5.09
C VAL A 679 -13.44 -33.72 -5.85
N LYS A 680 -13.76 -34.30 -7.01
CA LYS A 680 -12.86 -35.10 -7.85
C LYS A 680 -12.61 -34.45 -9.21
N ALA A 681 -11.54 -34.88 -9.88
CA ALA A 681 -11.30 -34.51 -11.27
C ALA A 681 -12.45 -35.00 -12.16
N GLY A 682 -13.00 -34.11 -12.99
CA GLY A 682 -14.19 -34.36 -13.80
C GLY A 682 -15.50 -33.84 -13.21
N ASP A 683 -15.55 -33.48 -11.92
CA ASP A 683 -16.75 -32.92 -11.31
C ASP A 683 -17.14 -31.57 -11.94
N LYS A 684 -18.45 -31.37 -12.12
CA LYS A 684 -19.04 -30.07 -12.47
C LYS A 684 -19.58 -29.39 -11.22
N LEU A 685 -19.13 -28.16 -10.98
CA LEU A 685 -19.61 -27.32 -9.89
C LEU A 685 -20.36 -26.09 -10.43
N SER A 686 -21.14 -25.48 -9.54
CA SER A 686 -21.68 -24.13 -9.69
C SER A 686 -21.48 -23.34 -8.41
N GLY A 687 -21.36 -22.01 -8.54
CA GLY A 687 -21.05 -21.09 -7.45
C GLY A 687 -21.20 -19.62 -7.84
N VAL A 688 -20.98 -18.72 -6.88
CA VAL A 688 -21.12 -17.27 -7.05
C VAL A 688 -19.73 -16.62 -7.13
N VAL A 689 -19.52 -15.73 -8.10
CA VAL A 689 -18.27 -14.96 -8.23
C VAL A 689 -18.12 -13.99 -7.05
N GLN A 690 -17.12 -14.22 -6.21
CA GLN A 690 -16.77 -13.34 -5.09
C GLN A 690 -15.78 -12.25 -5.50
N SER A 691 -14.88 -12.55 -6.44
CA SER A 691 -14.02 -11.53 -7.07
C SER A 691 -13.55 -11.94 -8.47
N VAL A 692 -13.30 -10.96 -9.32
CA VAL A 692 -12.71 -11.12 -10.66
C VAL A 692 -11.27 -10.63 -10.61
N THR A 693 -10.38 -11.21 -11.42
CA THR A 693 -8.96 -10.83 -11.54
C THR A 693 -8.49 -10.96 -12.98
N THR A 694 -7.33 -10.37 -13.30
CA THR A 694 -6.68 -10.43 -14.63
C THR A 694 -6.24 -11.82 -15.09
N PHE A 695 -6.48 -12.87 -14.30
CA PHE A 695 -6.11 -14.27 -14.60
C PHE A 695 -7.20 -15.30 -14.27
N GLY A 696 -8.41 -14.86 -13.92
CA GLY A 696 -9.54 -15.72 -13.56
C GLY A 696 -10.46 -15.11 -12.50
N ALA A 697 -11.46 -15.87 -12.05
CA ALA A 697 -12.39 -15.46 -10.99
C ALA A 697 -12.25 -16.35 -9.74
N PHE A 698 -12.39 -15.78 -8.55
CA PHE A 698 -12.59 -16.52 -7.31
C PHE A 698 -14.08 -16.72 -7.09
N VAL A 699 -14.48 -17.98 -6.88
CA VAL A 699 -15.89 -18.41 -6.89
C VAL A 699 -16.19 -19.20 -5.62
N ASP A 700 -17.18 -18.72 -4.86
CA ASP A 700 -17.75 -19.47 -3.75
C ASP A 700 -18.68 -20.55 -4.31
N VAL A 701 -18.16 -21.77 -4.35
CA VAL A 701 -18.90 -22.98 -4.74
C VAL A 701 -19.57 -23.67 -3.54
N GLY A 702 -19.62 -23.05 -2.36
CA GLY A 702 -20.18 -23.63 -1.13
C GLY A 702 -19.25 -24.63 -0.42
N LEU A 703 -17.94 -24.47 -0.58
CA LEU A 703 -16.91 -25.29 0.10
C LEU A 703 -16.24 -24.49 1.23
N HIS A 704 -15.05 -24.92 1.66
CA HIS A 704 -14.25 -24.26 2.69
C HIS A 704 -13.66 -22.92 2.21
N ASP A 705 -13.18 -22.86 0.96
CA ASP A 705 -12.51 -21.70 0.37
C ASP A 705 -13.03 -21.46 -1.05
N ASP A 706 -12.95 -20.21 -1.51
CA ASP A 706 -13.22 -19.84 -2.90
C ASP A 706 -12.25 -20.55 -3.86
N ILE A 707 -12.78 -21.11 -4.95
CA ILE A 707 -11.96 -21.73 -6.00
C ILE A 707 -11.57 -20.67 -7.04
N LEU A 708 -10.28 -20.63 -7.41
CA LEU A 708 -9.81 -19.89 -8.58
C LEU A 708 -10.20 -20.64 -9.87
N VAL A 709 -11.24 -20.16 -10.54
CA VAL A 709 -11.69 -20.65 -11.85
C VAL A 709 -10.94 -19.89 -12.95
N ARG A 710 -10.26 -20.63 -13.83
CA ARG A 710 -9.51 -20.11 -14.99
C ARG A 710 -10.25 -20.36 -16.31
N ASN A 711 -9.70 -19.86 -17.41
CA ASN A 711 -10.29 -19.98 -18.76
C ASN A 711 -11.73 -19.44 -18.81
N ILE A 712 -11.90 -18.27 -18.20
CA ILE A 712 -13.15 -17.52 -18.12
C ILE A 712 -12.97 -16.24 -18.92
N ASP A 713 -14.05 -15.76 -19.54
CA ASP A 713 -14.08 -14.39 -20.05
C ASP A 713 -14.11 -13.44 -18.85
N ILE A 714 -13.07 -12.63 -18.70
CA ILE A 714 -12.87 -11.73 -17.55
C ILE A 714 -13.68 -10.44 -17.72
N ASP A 715 -13.95 -10.04 -18.97
CA ASP A 715 -14.67 -8.81 -19.29
C ASP A 715 -16.19 -9.04 -19.29
N ALA A 716 -16.64 -10.25 -19.65
CA ALA A 716 -18.05 -10.64 -19.62
C ALA A 716 -18.56 -11.16 -18.26
N VAL A 717 -17.71 -11.31 -17.24
CA VAL A 717 -18.09 -11.86 -15.92
C VAL A 717 -17.95 -10.81 -14.83
N HIS A 718 -18.95 -10.75 -13.94
CA HIS A 718 -19.05 -9.72 -12.92
C HIS A 718 -19.18 -10.35 -11.52
N VAL A 719 -18.89 -9.57 -10.49
CA VAL A 719 -19.02 -10.02 -9.10
C VAL A 719 -20.49 -10.17 -8.74
N GLY A 720 -20.85 -11.29 -8.10
CA GLY A 720 -22.25 -11.71 -7.88
C GLY A 720 -22.84 -12.58 -8.99
N SER A 721 -22.20 -12.70 -10.16
CA SER A 721 -22.65 -13.63 -11.22
C SER A 721 -22.61 -15.08 -10.74
N VAL A 722 -23.64 -15.86 -11.07
CA VAL A 722 -23.64 -17.32 -10.88
C VAL A 722 -22.91 -17.96 -12.05
N LEU A 723 -21.82 -18.68 -11.76
CA LEU A 723 -21.11 -19.49 -12.75
C LEU A 723 -21.56 -20.95 -12.65
N ASN A 724 -21.92 -21.49 -13.81
CA ASN A 724 -22.24 -22.90 -14.03
C ASN A 724 -21.09 -23.56 -14.79
N ASP A 725 -21.13 -24.89 -14.97
CA ASP A 725 -20.13 -25.64 -15.75
C ASP A 725 -18.67 -25.36 -15.37
N ILE A 726 -18.42 -25.17 -14.06
CA ILE A 726 -17.08 -25.10 -13.48
C ILE A 726 -16.53 -26.53 -13.44
N LEU A 727 -15.66 -26.88 -14.39
CA LEU A 727 -15.06 -28.20 -14.49
C LEU A 727 -13.81 -28.29 -13.60
N VAL A 728 -13.81 -29.26 -12.69
CA VAL A 728 -12.64 -29.56 -11.85
C VAL A 728 -11.62 -30.36 -12.65
N SER A 729 -10.44 -29.75 -12.86
CA SER A 729 -9.30 -30.37 -13.54
C SER A 729 -8.50 -31.30 -12.62
N GLY A 730 -8.62 -31.15 -11.29
CA GLY A 730 -7.92 -31.97 -10.30
C GLY A 730 -7.67 -31.21 -8.99
N VAL A 731 -6.84 -31.79 -8.13
CA VAL A 731 -6.37 -31.20 -6.87
C VAL A 731 -4.84 -31.16 -6.89
N ASP A 732 -4.22 -30.07 -6.45
CA ASP A 732 -2.75 -29.93 -6.41
C ASP A 732 -2.10 -30.56 -5.16
N GLU A 733 -0.76 -30.63 -5.15
CA GLU A 733 0.06 -31.14 -4.03
C GLU A 733 -0.14 -30.38 -2.70
N LEU A 734 -0.83 -29.22 -2.73
CA LEU A 734 -1.17 -28.39 -1.58
C LEU A 734 -2.66 -28.50 -1.20
N GLY A 735 -3.39 -29.47 -1.77
CA GLY A 735 -4.80 -29.75 -1.47
C GLY A 735 -5.79 -28.78 -2.15
N ARG A 736 -5.36 -27.99 -3.14
CA ARG A 736 -6.18 -26.94 -3.77
C ARG A 736 -6.86 -27.45 -5.03
N ILE A 737 -8.15 -27.16 -5.16
CA ILE A 737 -8.94 -27.54 -6.34
C ILE A 737 -8.50 -26.66 -7.52
N GLN A 738 -8.10 -27.29 -8.63
CA GLN A 738 -7.86 -26.63 -9.91
C GLN A 738 -9.13 -26.68 -10.76
N ALA A 739 -9.70 -25.53 -11.12
CA ALA A 739 -10.93 -25.47 -11.89
C ALA A 739 -10.82 -24.58 -13.15
N LYS A 740 -11.65 -24.87 -14.15
CA LYS A 740 -11.79 -24.13 -15.39
C LYS A 740 -13.25 -23.95 -15.75
N HIS A 741 -13.59 -22.84 -16.39
CA HIS A 741 -14.91 -22.67 -16.99
C HIS A 741 -14.95 -23.36 -18.37
N ASN A 742 -15.94 -24.23 -18.60
CA ASN A 742 -16.14 -24.87 -19.91
C ASN A 742 -16.86 -23.96 -20.92
N GLY A 743 -17.55 -22.92 -20.45
CA GLY A 743 -18.26 -21.98 -21.31
C GLY A 743 -17.31 -21.03 -22.06
N GLY A 744 -17.01 -21.36 -23.32
CA GLY A 744 -17.02 -20.36 -24.39
C GLY A 744 -15.77 -19.50 -24.65
N ALA A 745 -14.61 -19.73 -24.04
CA ALA A 745 -13.40 -18.96 -24.38
C ALA A 745 -12.53 -19.64 -25.45
N LYS A 746 -12.81 -19.43 -26.76
CA LYS A 746 -11.88 -19.77 -27.86
C LYS A 746 -10.74 -18.75 -27.95
N HIS A 747 -9.83 -18.76 -26.98
CA HIS A 747 -8.64 -17.92 -27.01
C HIS A 747 -7.61 -18.44 -28.03
N ASN A 748 -7.89 -18.20 -29.33
CA ASN A 748 -6.97 -18.44 -30.44
C ASN A 748 -5.85 -17.39 -30.41
N GLY A 749 -4.95 -17.58 -29.47
CA GLY A 749 -3.93 -16.63 -29.08
C GLY A 749 -3.44 -17.04 -27.71
N GLY A 750 -2.35 -17.81 -27.67
CA GLY A 750 -1.66 -18.07 -26.43
C GLY A 750 -1.26 -16.74 -25.83
N SER A 751 -1.72 -16.44 -24.61
CA SER A 751 -1.35 -15.23 -23.90
C SER A 751 0.17 -15.22 -23.72
N GLN A 752 0.86 -14.47 -24.60
CA GLN A 752 2.24 -14.11 -24.37
C GLN A 752 2.23 -13.35 -23.06
N SER A 753 2.77 -13.95 -22.01
CA SER A 753 2.92 -13.27 -20.74
C SER A 753 3.89 -12.12 -20.94
N ARG A 754 3.33 -10.92 -21.20
CA ARG A 754 4.00 -9.64 -20.92
C ARG A 754 4.60 -9.83 -19.52
N GLY A 755 5.93 -9.69 -19.44
CA GLY A 755 6.61 -9.80 -18.16
C GLY A 755 6.18 -8.66 -17.24
N LEU A 756 6.79 -8.62 -16.07
CA LEU A 756 6.73 -7.42 -15.23
C LEU A 756 7.12 -6.19 -16.06
N THR A 757 6.18 -5.26 -16.27
CA THR A 757 6.47 -3.94 -16.83
C THR A 757 7.43 -3.23 -15.88
N ILE A 758 8.71 -3.17 -16.24
CA ILE A 758 9.71 -2.49 -15.45
C ILE A 758 9.56 -0.99 -15.75
N GLU A 759 9.30 -0.15 -14.75
CA GLU A 759 9.05 1.30 -14.94
C GLU A 759 10.21 2.05 -15.64
N SER A 760 11.41 1.47 -15.65
CA SER A 760 12.56 1.99 -16.40
C SER A 760 12.75 1.32 -17.77
N GLU A 761 11.71 0.69 -18.31
CA GLU A 761 11.52 0.44 -19.74
C GLU A 761 10.74 1.58 -20.40
N GLU A 762 9.85 2.29 -19.72
CA GLU A 762 9.22 3.54 -20.25
C GLU A 762 10.28 4.63 -20.57
N ILE A 763 11.43 4.56 -19.88
CA ILE A 763 12.61 5.42 -20.10
C ILE A 763 13.45 4.96 -21.33
N LEU A 764 13.26 3.73 -21.82
CA LEU A 764 14.03 3.12 -22.91
C LEU A 764 13.19 2.83 -24.18
N THR A 765 11.88 2.71 -24.01
CA THR A 765 10.87 2.50 -25.05
C THR A 765 9.62 3.30 -24.68
N SER A 766 9.49 4.48 -25.29
CA SER A 766 8.29 5.31 -25.31
C SER A 766 7.97 5.68 -26.78
N PRO A 767 6.77 6.18 -27.12
CA PRO A 767 6.24 6.10 -28.48
C PRO A 767 7.06 6.80 -29.56
N THR A 768 6.94 6.28 -30.78
CA THR A 768 7.30 6.98 -32.01
C THR A 768 6.59 8.34 -32.06
N GLU A 769 7.31 9.37 -32.53
CA GLU A 769 6.80 10.71 -32.85
C GLU A 769 6.25 11.55 -31.66
N LEU A 770 7.14 12.32 -31.00
CA LEU A 770 6.91 13.74 -30.67
C LEU A 770 8.17 14.42 -30.06
N GLY A 771 9.06 14.91 -30.93
CA GLY A 771 9.96 16.07 -30.72
C GLY A 771 11.03 16.10 -29.61
N GLY A 772 10.90 15.41 -28.47
CA GLY A 772 11.66 15.73 -27.25
C GLY A 772 13.05 15.08 -27.10
N THR A 773 13.32 13.99 -27.81
CA THR A 773 14.36 13.01 -27.39
C THR A 773 15.80 13.51 -27.49
N GLN A 774 16.11 14.47 -28.35
CA GLN A 774 17.47 15.03 -28.49
C GLN A 774 17.95 15.78 -27.24
N MET A 775 17.05 16.42 -26.49
CA MET A 775 17.40 17.26 -25.32
C MET A 775 17.84 16.44 -24.10
N LEU A 776 17.40 15.19 -23.96
CA LEU A 776 17.69 14.37 -22.77
C LEU A 776 19.04 13.65 -22.87
N SER A 777 19.44 13.22 -24.07
CA SER A 777 20.77 12.65 -24.31
C SER A 777 21.86 13.72 -24.31
N SER A 778 21.58 14.93 -24.82
CA SER A 778 22.50 16.07 -24.74
C SER A 778 22.76 16.49 -23.29
N SER A 779 21.71 16.60 -22.46
CA SER A 779 21.84 17.01 -21.06
C SER A 779 22.81 16.12 -20.27
N LEU A 780 22.77 14.80 -20.45
CA LEU A 780 23.74 13.91 -19.80
C LEU A 780 25.12 13.89 -20.50
N ALA A 781 25.22 14.30 -21.77
CA ALA A 781 26.52 14.51 -22.43
C ALA A 781 27.21 15.78 -21.91
N GLU A 782 26.46 16.87 -21.69
CA GLU A 782 26.93 18.14 -21.13
C GLU A 782 27.55 17.93 -19.73
N VAL A 783 26.90 17.17 -18.84
CA VAL A 783 27.50 16.78 -17.53
C VAL A 783 28.83 16.04 -17.72
N ARG A 784 28.96 15.19 -18.74
CA ARG A 784 30.16 14.36 -18.98
C ARG A 784 31.31 15.18 -19.55
N GLU A 785 31.06 16.07 -20.50
CA GLU A 785 32.09 17.01 -21.01
C GLU A 785 32.59 17.92 -19.90
N GLU A 786 31.68 18.50 -19.12
CA GLU A 786 32.04 19.45 -18.08
C GLU A 786 32.79 18.77 -16.93
N ARG A 787 32.43 17.51 -16.60
CA ARG A 787 33.25 16.63 -15.77
C ARG A 787 34.65 16.42 -16.37
N GLN A 788 34.77 16.19 -17.68
CA GLN A 788 36.09 16.01 -18.31
C GLN A 788 36.94 17.28 -18.18
N ARG A 789 36.38 18.47 -18.37
CA ARG A 789 37.08 19.76 -18.15
C ARG A 789 37.53 19.91 -16.70
N LEU A 790 36.63 19.70 -15.73
CA LEU A 790 36.91 19.84 -14.28
C LEU A 790 37.94 18.85 -13.73
N PHE A 791 38.21 17.74 -14.41
CA PHE A 791 39.15 16.69 -13.96
C PHE A 791 40.21 16.32 -15.02
N GLN A 792 40.47 17.20 -15.99
CA GLN A 792 41.65 17.14 -16.85
C GLN A 792 42.91 17.45 -16.00
N PRO A 793 44.02 16.72 -16.18
CA PRO A 793 45.29 17.16 -15.62
C PRO A 793 45.73 18.45 -16.30
N THR A 794 46.09 19.48 -15.53
CA THR A 794 46.76 20.67 -16.09
C THR A 794 48.04 20.24 -16.81
N PRO A 795 48.27 20.66 -18.06
CA PRO A 795 49.52 20.35 -18.75
C PRO A 795 50.70 20.98 -17.98
N PRO A 796 51.85 20.30 -17.91
CA PRO A 796 53.04 20.89 -17.29
C PRO A 796 53.45 22.13 -18.08
N GLN A 797 53.58 23.27 -17.40
CA GLN A 797 54.18 24.47 -17.98
C GLN A 797 55.68 24.21 -18.12
N GLY A 798 56.12 23.90 -19.35
CA GLY A 798 57.52 23.73 -19.66
C GLY A 798 58.24 25.08 -19.64
N GLU A 799 59.36 25.15 -18.92
CA GLU A 799 60.30 26.27 -19.02
C GLU A 799 60.98 26.22 -20.41
N GLY A 800 60.93 27.33 -21.15
CA GLY A 800 61.48 27.45 -22.49
C GLY A 800 62.34 28.69 -22.60
N ASP A 801 63.66 28.52 -22.44
CA ASP A 801 64.63 29.61 -22.45
C ASP A 801 65.22 29.84 -23.86
N GLN A 802 65.14 31.08 -24.37
CA GLN A 802 66.03 31.57 -25.43
C GLN A 802 66.04 33.11 -25.63
N LEU A 803 67.04 33.73 -25.01
CA LEU A 803 67.89 34.84 -25.51
C LEU A 803 67.50 35.55 -26.85
N GLY A 804 66.80 36.67 -26.73
CA GLY A 804 67.36 38.02 -26.96
C GLY A 804 67.94 38.47 -28.32
N HIS A 805 67.43 39.61 -28.83
CA HIS A 805 68.25 40.69 -29.42
C HIS A 805 67.61 42.08 -29.19
N SER A 806 68.27 43.18 -29.59
CA SER A 806 68.26 44.42 -28.78
C SER A 806 68.20 45.77 -29.53
N ARG A 807 67.53 46.76 -28.90
CA ARG A 807 67.88 48.21 -28.79
C ARG A 807 66.83 48.91 -27.89
N SER A 808 67.23 49.54 -26.77
CA SER A 808 67.64 50.96 -26.62
C SER A 808 66.44 51.93 -26.64
N THR A 809 66.19 52.84 -25.69
CA THR A 809 67.12 53.66 -24.86
C THR A 809 66.70 53.85 -23.37
N ALA A 810 67.64 54.37 -22.56
CA ALA A 810 67.53 55.19 -21.32
C ALA A 810 66.13 55.49 -20.69
N HIS A 811 65.93 55.56 -19.36
CA HIS A 811 66.79 55.39 -18.14
C HIS A 811 65.83 55.21 -16.90
N THR A 812 66.16 55.23 -15.59
CA THR A 812 67.31 55.74 -14.79
C THR A 812 67.51 54.92 -13.48
N SER A 813 67.97 55.56 -12.39
CA SER A 813 68.21 55.10 -11.00
C SER A 813 66.94 54.79 -10.16
N GLY A 814 66.99 53.97 -9.09
CA GLY A 814 68.08 53.15 -8.53
C GLY A 814 67.95 52.89 -7.00
N LYS A 815 68.66 51.85 -6.49
CA LYS A 815 68.75 51.35 -5.08
C LYS A 815 67.42 50.80 -4.50
N GLU A 816 67.22 49.50 -4.27
CA GLU A 816 68.04 48.42 -3.66
C GLU A 816 68.28 48.57 -2.14
N VAL A 817 67.84 47.59 -1.32
CA VAL A 817 68.68 46.71 -0.45
C VAL A 817 67.85 45.79 0.46
N LYS A 818 68.42 44.61 0.76
CA LYS A 818 67.86 43.47 1.52
C LYS A 818 67.84 43.66 3.05
N SER A 819 66.93 42.99 3.76
CA SER A 819 67.21 42.00 4.84
C SER A 819 65.88 41.42 5.38
N GLN A 820 65.66 40.15 5.77
CA GLN A 820 66.45 38.98 6.24
C GLN A 820 66.45 38.80 7.78
N ARG A 821 65.97 37.62 8.24
CA ARG A 821 65.85 37.15 9.66
C ARG A 821 64.69 37.84 10.43
N LYS A 822 64.17 37.29 11.54
CA LYS A 822 64.62 36.17 12.41
C LYS A 822 63.42 35.32 12.89
N ARG A 823 63.68 34.08 13.34
CA ARG A 823 62.75 33.29 14.18
C ARG A 823 62.68 33.91 15.58
N GLU A 824 61.55 33.78 16.29
CA GLU A 824 61.49 33.04 17.57
C GLU A 824 60.04 32.81 18.07
N ARG A 825 59.89 32.32 19.30
CA ARG A 825 58.73 31.57 19.84
C ARG A 825 57.91 32.36 20.88
N GLU A 826 56.75 31.78 21.19
CA GLU A 826 56.01 31.89 22.48
C GLU A 826 55.37 33.24 22.83
N GLY A 827 54.47 33.23 23.83
CA GLY A 827 54.36 34.45 24.63
C GLY A 827 53.13 34.73 25.48
N ARG A 828 51.97 34.07 25.29
CA ARG A 828 50.76 34.25 26.13
C ARG A 828 50.19 35.68 26.29
N ARG A 829 48.95 35.84 25.75
CA ARG A 829 47.73 36.14 26.55
C ARG A 829 47.49 37.62 26.97
N VAL A 830 46.26 37.85 27.46
CA VAL A 830 45.80 38.88 28.42
C VAL A 830 45.04 40.09 27.82
N LYS A 831 43.86 40.39 28.42
CA LYS A 831 43.10 41.68 28.42
C LYS A 831 42.36 42.10 27.12
N GLU A 832 41.23 42.83 27.16
CA GLU A 832 40.29 43.23 28.25
C GLU A 832 38.90 43.64 27.70
N ALA A 833 37.93 43.95 28.58
CA ALA A 833 36.72 44.80 28.40
C ALA A 833 35.65 44.35 27.35
N ALA A 834 34.38 44.10 27.71
CA ALA A 834 33.29 44.98 28.22
C ALA A 834 32.54 45.75 27.09
N ALA A 835 31.24 46.07 27.17
CA ALA A 835 30.29 46.00 28.30
C ALA A 835 28.82 45.74 27.84
N VAL A 836 27.97 45.26 28.78
CA VAL A 836 26.64 45.82 29.24
C VAL A 836 25.60 46.24 28.16
N VAL A 837 24.31 45.89 28.19
CA VAL A 837 23.22 45.78 29.23
C VAL A 837 22.47 44.43 28.98
N ILE A 838 22.10 43.53 29.93
CA ILE A 838 21.13 43.58 31.06
C ILE A 838 19.67 43.76 30.52
N GLU A 839 18.57 43.16 30.99
CA GLU A 839 18.13 42.45 32.22
C GLU A 839 17.32 41.18 31.81
N ILE A 840 17.50 39.95 32.30
CA ILE A 840 17.28 39.34 33.64
C ILE A 840 15.79 39.18 34.03
N THR A 841 15.32 37.92 34.11
CA THR A 841 14.63 37.29 35.28
C THR A 841 14.18 35.86 34.94
N GLU A 842 14.05 34.92 35.89
CA GLU A 842 15.12 34.42 36.78
C GLU A 842 14.80 32.98 37.25
N GLY A 843 15.82 32.23 37.71
CA GLY A 843 15.68 30.91 38.35
C GLY A 843 15.32 29.74 37.41
N GLY A 844 15.94 28.56 37.49
CA GLY A 844 16.92 28.03 38.43
C GLY A 844 16.56 26.56 38.77
N ARG A 845 17.48 25.63 39.01
CA ARG A 845 18.96 25.65 39.06
C ARG A 845 19.46 24.21 38.86
N ASP A 846 20.70 24.06 38.36
CA ASP A 846 21.74 23.11 38.82
C ASP A 846 21.48 21.56 38.86
N THR A 847 22.43 20.66 38.56
CA THR A 847 23.86 20.82 38.21
C THR A 847 24.46 19.59 37.49
N ILE A 848 25.66 19.80 36.91
CA ILE A 848 26.80 18.84 36.82
C ILE A 848 26.67 17.58 35.94
N CYS A 849 27.32 17.67 34.77
CA CYS A 849 27.96 16.57 34.03
C CYS A 849 29.33 16.23 34.69
N PRO A 850 30.02 15.08 34.42
CA PRO A 850 30.40 14.71 33.05
C PRO A 850 30.60 13.20 32.70
N ARG A 851 30.79 12.99 31.40
CA ARG A 851 31.10 11.75 30.67
C ARG A 851 32.39 11.01 31.13
N LYS A 852 32.42 9.69 30.91
CA LYS A 852 33.62 8.94 30.46
C LYS A 852 33.27 7.96 29.32
N ARG A 853 34.28 7.42 28.64
CA ARG A 853 34.18 6.52 27.46
C ARG A 853 34.74 5.13 27.77
N HIS A 854 34.18 4.07 27.19
CA HIS A 854 34.84 2.95 26.44
C HIS A 854 33.75 1.89 26.09
N ARG A 855 33.60 1.45 24.83
CA ARG A 855 34.27 0.33 24.11
C ARG A 855 34.12 -1.06 24.78
N ARG A 856 33.46 -1.99 24.03
CA ARG A 856 33.89 -3.37 23.68
C ARG A 856 34.15 -4.39 24.81
N ASP A 857 33.86 -5.70 24.70
CA ASP A 857 33.20 -6.56 23.69
C ASP A 857 32.66 -7.83 24.42
N ALA A 858 31.64 -8.50 23.86
CA ALA A 858 31.25 -9.92 24.10
C ALA A 858 30.87 -10.32 25.57
N ASP A 859 30.36 -11.52 25.91
CA ASP A 859 29.89 -12.68 25.15
C ASP A 859 28.87 -13.49 26.00
N LYS A 860 27.98 -14.31 25.36
CA LYS A 860 27.13 -15.39 25.96
C LYS A 860 26.14 -14.99 27.09
N VAL A 861 24.89 -15.48 27.21
CA VAL A 861 24.20 -16.73 26.81
C VAL A 861 24.55 -17.97 27.65
N THR A 862 23.72 -18.23 28.66
CA THR A 862 23.25 -19.57 29.06
C THR A 862 21.78 -19.49 29.50
N GLU A 863 21.05 -20.58 29.30
CA GLU A 863 19.61 -20.74 29.61
C GLU A 863 19.38 -21.50 30.93
N GLU A 864 18.13 -21.43 31.42
CA GLU A 864 17.46 -22.35 32.37
C GLU A 864 18.11 -22.58 33.76
N THR A 865 17.36 -22.57 34.86
CA THR A 865 16.32 -23.56 35.17
C THR A 865 15.35 -23.10 36.29
N ARG A 866 14.16 -23.71 36.34
CA ARG A 866 13.30 -23.78 37.56
C ARG A 866 13.67 -25.06 38.34
N PRO A 867 13.67 -25.08 39.68
CA PRO A 867 12.43 -25.29 40.48
C PRO A 867 12.36 -24.38 41.74
N ALA A 868 11.22 -23.83 42.19
CA ALA A 868 10.00 -24.41 42.78
C ALA A 868 9.95 -24.33 44.33
N THR A 869 8.75 -24.01 44.86
CA THR A 869 8.22 -24.28 46.21
C THR A 869 9.06 -24.00 47.48
N ALA A 870 8.64 -22.98 48.24
CA ALA A 870 8.70 -22.98 49.71
C ALA A 870 7.50 -22.21 50.28
N VAL A 871 6.89 -22.71 51.37
CA VAL A 871 5.78 -22.05 52.10
C VAL A 871 6.00 -22.18 53.61
N PRO A 872 5.96 -21.05 54.34
CA PRO A 872 5.28 -20.95 55.64
C PRO A 872 4.18 -19.86 55.55
N LYS A 873 2.97 -19.95 56.13
CA LYS A 873 2.45 -20.43 57.44
C LYS A 873 2.88 -19.60 58.66
N GLY A 874 1.87 -19.07 59.36
CA GLY A 874 1.94 -18.16 60.52
C GLY A 874 1.27 -16.81 60.15
N SER A 875 0.14 -16.34 60.70
CA SER A 875 -0.38 -16.27 62.09
C SER A 875 0.46 -15.35 62.99
N THR A 876 -0.09 -14.36 63.71
CA THR A 876 -1.47 -14.09 64.18
C THR A 876 -1.82 -12.57 64.18
N THR A 877 -3.05 -12.21 64.62
CA THR A 877 -3.47 -11.01 65.42
C THR A 877 -2.71 -9.66 65.29
N ASP A 878 -3.34 -8.48 65.28
CA ASP A 878 -4.58 -8.10 65.99
C ASP A 878 -5.25 -6.80 65.47
N SER A 879 -6.32 -6.39 66.17
CA SER A 879 -7.20 -5.22 66.03
C SER A 879 -6.60 -3.82 65.76
N ASN A 880 -7.35 -3.01 64.99
CA ASN A 880 -7.96 -1.76 65.49
C ASN A 880 -8.99 -1.17 64.50
N ALA A 881 -9.95 -0.36 64.99
CA ALA A 881 -11.06 0.17 64.20
C ALA A 881 -11.49 1.60 64.61
N VAL A 882 -11.78 2.45 63.61
CA VAL A 882 -12.45 3.77 63.67
C VAL A 882 -13.16 3.94 62.32
N THR A 883 -14.46 3.65 62.20
CA THR A 883 -15.57 4.63 62.08
C THR A 883 -15.25 5.82 61.15
N ASP A 884 -16.04 6.10 60.10
CA ASP A 884 -17.36 6.71 60.29
C ASP A 884 -18.38 6.36 59.18
N ALA A 885 -19.63 6.84 59.30
CA ALA A 885 -20.77 6.42 58.49
C ALA A 885 -21.57 7.57 57.85
N CYS A 886 -22.39 7.23 56.85
CA CYS A 886 -23.67 7.90 56.55
C CYS A 886 -24.60 6.92 55.82
N ALA A 887 -25.92 7.05 56.02
CA ALA A 887 -26.91 6.04 55.67
C ALA A 887 -28.05 6.56 54.75
N GLY A 888 -28.87 5.64 54.26
CA GLY A 888 -30.10 5.88 53.51
C GLY A 888 -30.87 4.56 53.33
N ASP A 889 -32.17 4.54 53.61
CA ASP A 889 -32.83 3.36 54.20
C ASP A 889 -33.62 2.40 53.28
N PHE A 890 -33.91 1.25 53.90
CA PHE A 890 -34.82 0.13 53.58
C PHE A 890 -36.32 0.55 53.40
N PRO A 891 -37.31 -0.38 53.20
CA PRO A 891 -37.30 -1.85 53.07
C PRO A 891 -37.93 -2.35 51.74
N GLY A 892 -38.14 -3.64 51.40
CA GLY A 892 -38.00 -4.96 52.04
C GLY A 892 -38.48 -6.05 51.03
N SER A 893 -38.62 -7.35 51.29
CA SER A 893 -38.41 -8.18 52.48
C SER A 893 -38.31 -9.67 52.10
N ARG A 894 -37.60 -10.50 52.90
CA ARG A 894 -37.76 -11.96 53.19
C ARG A 894 -38.34 -12.88 52.09
N GLY A 895 -37.78 -14.05 51.72
CA GLY A 895 -36.75 -14.89 52.37
C GLY A 895 -37.28 -16.32 52.63
N GLY A 896 -36.43 -17.35 52.58
CA GLY A 896 -36.82 -18.75 52.87
C GLY A 896 -35.98 -19.79 52.10
N THR A 897 -35.75 -20.96 52.69
CA THR A 897 -34.85 -22.02 52.20
C THR A 897 -35.49 -23.42 52.26
N LYS A 898 -34.81 -24.40 51.63
CA LYS A 898 -34.91 -25.87 51.80
C LYS A 898 -35.97 -26.68 51.03
N GLU A 899 -35.44 -27.52 50.13
CA GLU A 899 -35.28 -28.99 50.28
C GLU A 899 -36.47 -29.88 50.73
N ASP A 900 -36.62 -30.98 49.97
CA ASP A 900 -37.01 -32.36 50.33
C ASP A 900 -38.49 -32.87 50.37
N GLU A 901 -38.74 -33.76 49.40
CA GLU A 901 -39.30 -35.14 49.50
C GLU A 901 -40.82 -35.49 49.60
N MET A 902 -41.33 -35.98 48.46
CA MET A 902 -41.75 -37.41 48.24
C MET A 902 -43.25 -37.82 48.33
N GLN A 903 -43.53 -38.97 47.68
CA GLN A 903 -44.73 -39.86 47.69
C GLN A 903 -45.82 -39.47 46.65
N HIS A 904 -46.42 -40.38 45.85
CA HIS A 904 -46.68 -41.84 45.94
C HIS A 904 -46.39 -42.56 44.58
N ALA A 905 -45.88 -43.81 44.52
CA ALA A 905 -46.56 -45.14 44.59
C ALA A 905 -47.33 -45.56 43.29
N VAL A 906 -47.41 -46.85 42.85
CA VAL A 906 -46.92 -48.12 43.42
C VAL A 906 -46.75 -49.26 42.37
N ARG A 907 -45.69 -50.10 42.54
CA ARG A 907 -45.44 -51.52 42.15
C ARG A 907 -45.82 -52.15 40.77
N SER A 908 -44.96 -53.13 40.40
CA SER A 908 -45.24 -54.44 39.74
C SER A 908 -44.92 -54.56 38.22
N ALA A 909 -44.20 -55.58 37.70
CA ALA A 909 -43.28 -56.55 38.32
C ALA A 909 -42.37 -57.27 37.29
N LEU A 910 -41.17 -57.69 37.75
CA LEU A 910 -40.36 -58.86 37.35
C LEU A 910 -39.88 -59.10 35.88
N ASN A 911 -38.56 -58.95 35.72
CA ASN A 911 -37.60 -59.92 35.15
C ASN A 911 -37.86 -60.64 33.80
N GLY A 912 -36.98 -60.38 32.83
CA GLY A 912 -36.72 -61.25 31.67
C GLY A 912 -35.50 -60.77 30.88
N GLY A 913 -34.53 -61.65 30.57
CA GLY A 913 -33.22 -61.22 30.04
C GLY A 913 -32.83 -61.81 28.69
N ARG A 914 -32.03 -61.03 27.93
CA ARG A 914 -31.11 -61.41 26.85
C ARG A 914 -31.66 -61.97 25.51
N ARG A 915 -31.20 -61.25 24.46
CA ARG A 915 -30.73 -61.73 23.12
C ARG A 915 -31.74 -62.05 22.01
N SER A 916 -31.24 -61.75 20.81
CA SER A 916 -31.72 -61.99 19.43
C SER A 916 -31.83 -63.50 19.08
N PRO A 917 -32.36 -63.95 17.90
CA PRO A 917 -32.12 -63.36 16.56
C PRO A 917 -33.20 -63.50 15.44
N ARG A 918 -32.91 -62.86 14.29
CA ARG A 918 -33.16 -63.23 12.87
C ARG A 918 -34.51 -63.86 12.42
N GLY A 919 -35.18 -63.13 11.52
CA GLY A 919 -35.67 -63.58 10.20
C GLY A 919 -35.45 -62.41 9.20
N SER A 920 -35.19 -62.51 7.88
CA SER A 920 -35.73 -63.36 6.80
C SER A 920 -37.25 -63.20 6.62
N GLU A 921 -37.81 -62.95 5.42
CA GLU A 921 -37.23 -63.09 4.08
C GLU A 921 -37.90 -62.20 2.99
N SER A 922 -37.35 -62.26 1.77
CA SER A 922 -37.85 -61.82 0.45
C SER A 922 -39.23 -61.14 0.29
N GLY A 923 -39.25 -60.05 -0.49
CA GLY A 923 -40.42 -59.54 -1.22
C GLY A 923 -39.99 -58.47 -2.25
N ASN A 924 -40.25 -58.68 -3.55
CA ASN A 924 -39.67 -57.87 -4.63
C ASN A 924 -40.66 -57.68 -5.79
N LYS A 925 -40.45 -56.64 -6.62
CA LYS A 925 -41.29 -56.17 -7.75
C LYS A 925 -42.57 -55.42 -7.29
N THR A 926 -43.19 -54.55 -8.09
CA THR A 926 -43.10 -54.38 -9.56
C THR A 926 -43.12 -52.90 -9.98
N GLU A 927 -42.65 -52.62 -11.20
CA GLU A 927 -42.84 -51.34 -11.90
C GLU A 927 -44.28 -51.19 -12.40
N GLU A 928 -44.79 -49.95 -12.49
CA GLU A 928 -45.44 -49.46 -13.71
C GLU A 928 -45.45 -47.92 -13.76
N SER A 929 -46.02 -47.31 -14.80
CA SER A 929 -45.63 -45.97 -15.29
C SER A 929 -46.78 -45.01 -15.62
N LEU A 930 -46.39 -43.78 -16.03
CA LEU A 930 -47.13 -42.77 -16.82
C LEU A 930 -47.85 -41.59 -16.13
N LYS A 931 -47.84 -40.48 -16.90
CA LYS A 931 -48.65 -39.24 -16.87
C LYS A 931 -48.25 -38.09 -15.92
N GLU A 932 -47.72 -37.03 -16.55
CA GLU A 932 -47.94 -35.63 -16.13
C GLU A 932 -49.46 -35.33 -16.09
N PRO A 933 -49.85 -34.24 -15.40
CA PRO A 933 -50.36 -33.12 -16.21
C PRO A 933 -49.77 -31.76 -15.84
N ARG A 934 -49.81 -30.83 -16.81
CA ARG A 934 -49.44 -29.42 -16.64
C ARG A 934 -50.58 -28.60 -16.05
N THR A 935 -50.27 -27.69 -15.13
CA THR A 935 -51.05 -26.45 -14.91
C THR A 935 -50.11 -25.25 -14.78
N LYS A 936 -50.60 -24.05 -15.10
CA LYS A 936 -49.86 -22.77 -15.09
C LYS A 936 -50.18 -21.94 -13.83
N PRO A 937 -49.40 -20.90 -13.50
CA PRO A 937 -49.40 -20.31 -12.16
C PRO A 937 -50.49 -19.25 -11.94
N GLU A 938 -50.86 -19.06 -10.67
CA GLU A 938 -51.52 -17.84 -10.19
C GLU A 938 -50.53 -16.95 -9.44
N ALA A 939 -50.76 -15.63 -9.48
CA ALA A 939 -49.93 -14.62 -8.84
C ALA A 939 -50.69 -13.87 -7.75
N SER A 940 -50.04 -13.61 -6.61
CA SER A 940 -50.60 -12.79 -5.53
C SER A 940 -49.53 -12.01 -4.76
N ALA A 941 -48.85 -11.09 -5.48
CA ALA A 941 -47.91 -10.16 -4.86
C ALA A 941 -48.65 -9.08 -4.04
N LYS A 942 -48.74 -9.26 -2.72
CA LYS A 942 -49.12 -8.18 -1.80
C LYS A 942 -47.89 -7.34 -1.45
N VAL A 943 -47.78 -6.18 -2.09
CA VAL A 943 -46.81 -5.15 -1.71
C VAL A 943 -47.22 -4.53 -0.38
N PHE A 944 -46.39 -4.69 0.65
CA PHE A 944 -46.43 -3.82 1.82
C PHE A 944 -45.37 -2.73 1.65
N VAL A 945 -45.76 -1.48 1.91
CA VAL A 945 -44.89 -0.31 1.87
C VAL A 945 -44.52 0.07 3.30
N PHE A 946 -43.22 0.20 3.57
CA PHE A 946 -42.61 0.86 4.72
C PHE A 946 -41.27 1.45 4.28
#